data_AF-A0A353HAP1-F1
#
_entry.id   AF-A0A353HAP1-F1
#
_cell.length_a   1.000
_cell.length_b   1.000
_cell.length_c   1.000
_cell.angle_alpha   90.00
_cell.angle_beta   90.00
_cell.angle_gamma   90.00
#
_symmetry.space_group_name_H-M   'P 1'
#
loop_
_entity.id
_entity.type
_entity.pdbx_description
1 polymer ?
#
loop_
_entity_poly.entity_id
_entity_poly.type
_entity_poly.pdbx_seq_one_letter_code
_entity_poly.pdbx_strand_id
1 'polypeptide(L)'
;MVGNGNLTATAGGKNVSSGASIEKGTSVTIKFSPAKEFKTTKLNISELGYVNTYDTTEEQSYTFTMSSDATVQVTFTQIDYAISISGNTDFGSVTADKSRAVSGASVKLTIKPQTNSVLTSLIVDGVEKVSSVSSNTFSFTMPSHNVNITYEFVKYYNITTGAVNNGTISVNKTSVIKGTEITVTAVPDKGYELLEITLSYKVNGQDKTQNLDLNGSSIKFTMPDSDVELTARFTKPDSRELVNYMILGDSYTDTAFWKDFISDFSSVKDAKDIGIGGTVVTQWITGLTSSFEHNNATQDIRIKDKYNVSNFVFHIGVNDIDGGTAKETVVANLKTLFTDYHNAYPQAQIYWVSLSLNTMFASQHTSDYLYVNAEIQKYMNGIDYLTYIDTCSKMFPDNQPVPDWFADGLHFNTDGYNTWSALILDALGYPKATVGDFGKADIYYSSNTFKANSDGTISNTGKVNGEQSLWFSELYEQNVYAEMNVKVNKITNKDEYPKFGLALKSKNNHVFFYIDAGSALTGKYAGLTYRTPVTLNGGFLASQYWNWSVGIGGNSTAVYTGGNYVKLGLLKVGSDLYFYVNDVIVNSVSNLTGMDGKSAIGLTVFNLDVTIKDYSTTTNVQSYIDAINTVASTRFDANSAYNIKGNNITNTTAGGESSAWATGVNHSKFYFETEITLNSVLNSDAAPKAGITVNLQGVGTLLFYIDAINTGSFGTNAWVGYVYRPSGTTEWNWAKANATYVRGLQYTSSKYAKLGLYKNGSRFIFTVNGNAVLDTSQFSQFTGQVNVGVMVFNLAYNAKNCGIVLSDKLLDRMFTTRNMADDIVVDGILDDAKWSNYSSDSIYSSYATDGSGVGFKAMAFMGTNAIYVAYEITSKTYVTNNTQGWYLNFNVEILVPNSKGDQVQTYAVAYNVGHMVKSYAFISKKEGSVYKTVVEVAIPYISTETLTGKEASIKLGLACRPGSEVAIGINGGTDSDWWTGPNHAYNNPLTVNKNGIDASSIIK
;
A
#
# COMPACT_ATOMS: atom_id res chain seq x y z
N MET A 1 -114.65 -3.18 13.71
CA MET A 1 -113.17 -3.09 13.69
C MET A 1 -112.74 -2.72 12.29
N VAL A 2 -111.71 -1.87 12.14
CA VAL A 2 -111.07 -1.56 10.85
C VAL A 2 -109.59 -1.97 10.97
N GLY A 3 -109.11 -2.82 10.08
CA GLY A 3 -107.78 -3.44 10.18
C GLY A 3 -107.78 -4.78 10.94
N ASN A 4 -106.59 -5.30 11.24
CA ASN A 4 -106.39 -6.67 11.72
C ASN A 4 -105.99 -6.71 13.21
N GLY A 5 -106.89 -7.22 14.04
CA GLY A 5 -106.75 -7.29 15.49
C GLY A 5 -108.07 -7.71 16.13
N ASN A 6 -108.05 -7.92 17.45
CA ASN A 6 -109.24 -8.26 18.22
C ASN A 6 -109.56 -7.16 19.22
N LEU A 7 -110.85 -6.98 19.53
CA LEU A 7 -111.30 -6.19 20.67
C LEU A 7 -112.16 -7.04 21.59
N THR A 8 -112.05 -6.79 22.88
CA THR A 8 -112.96 -7.35 23.90
C THR A 8 -113.55 -6.20 24.71
N ALA A 9 -114.84 -6.28 25.02
CA ALA A 9 -115.53 -5.29 25.83
C ALA A 9 -115.95 -5.89 27.17
N THR A 10 -115.82 -5.12 28.24
CA THR A 10 -116.30 -5.46 29.58
C THR A 10 -117.15 -4.32 30.13
N ALA A 11 -118.33 -4.62 30.68
CA ALA A 11 -119.23 -3.64 31.30
C ALA A 11 -119.53 -4.07 32.74
N GLY A 12 -119.37 -3.16 33.70
CA GLY A 12 -119.56 -3.49 35.13
C GLY A 12 -118.72 -4.67 35.63
N GLY A 13 -117.55 -4.90 35.00
CA GLY A 13 -116.63 -6.00 35.33
C GLY A 13 -116.92 -7.34 34.66
N LYS A 14 -117.93 -7.45 33.78
CA LYS A 14 -118.26 -8.69 33.04
C LYS A 14 -118.07 -8.52 31.54
N ASN A 15 -117.68 -9.59 30.85
CA ASN A 15 -117.56 -9.57 29.38
C ASN A 15 -118.92 -9.33 28.74
N VAL A 16 -118.94 -8.42 27.76
CA VAL A 16 -120.14 -8.09 26.98
C VAL A 16 -119.84 -8.19 25.49
N SER A 17 -120.86 -8.56 24.71
CA SER A 17 -120.81 -8.64 23.25
C SER A 17 -121.63 -7.51 22.63
N SER A 18 -121.47 -7.30 21.32
CA SER A 18 -122.30 -6.36 20.57
C SER A 18 -123.79 -6.70 20.73
N GLY A 19 -124.63 -5.67 20.88
CA GLY A 19 -126.07 -5.81 21.13
C GLY A 19 -126.46 -6.11 22.59
N ALA A 20 -125.50 -6.21 23.51
CA ALA A 20 -125.81 -6.39 24.93
C ALA A 20 -126.57 -5.17 25.49
N SER A 21 -127.67 -5.41 26.22
CA SER A 21 -128.38 -4.38 26.98
C SER A 21 -127.56 -4.02 28.23
N ILE A 22 -126.97 -2.83 28.24
CA ILE A 22 -126.15 -2.32 29.34
C ILE A 22 -126.91 -1.17 29.99
N GLU A 23 -127.01 -1.18 31.33
CA GLU A 23 -127.71 -0.13 32.05
C GLU A 23 -126.98 1.22 31.88
N LYS A 24 -127.76 2.28 31.64
CA LYS A 24 -127.25 3.64 31.51
C LYS A 24 -126.47 4.04 32.76
N GLY A 25 -125.29 4.61 32.57
CA GLY A 25 -124.35 4.97 33.63
C GLY A 25 -123.29 3.91 33.93
N THR A 26 -123.34 2.73 33.30
CA THR A 26 -122.34 1.67 33.48
C THR A 26 -121.05 1.98 32.69
N SER A 27 -119.89 1.83 33.32
CA SER A 27 -118.60 1.92 32.62
C SER A 27 -118.30 0.68 31.77
N VAL A 28 -117.86 0.92 30.54
CA VAL A 28 -117.47 -0.05 29.52
C VAL A 28 -116.01 0.14 29.16
N THR A 29 -115.19 -0.89 29.37
CA THR A 29 -113.79 -0.93 28.97
C THR A 29 -113.61 -1.78 27.72
N ILE A 30 -112.97 -1.20 26.71
CA ILE A 30 -112.57 -1.84 25.46
C ILE A 30 -111.08 -2.13 25.54
N LYS A 31 -110.69 -3.40 25.50
CA LYS A 31 -109.27 -3.78 25.35
C LYS A 31 -108.94 -4.06 23.89
N PHE A 32 -107.78 -3.58 23.47
CA PHE A 32 -107.25 -3.74 22.12
C PHE A 32 -106.20 -4.85 22.11
N SER A 33 -106.26 -5.72 21.12
CA SER A 33 -105.25 -6.76 20.89
C SER A 33 -104.89 -6.77 19.41
N PRO A 34 -104.04 -5.84 18.95
CA PRO A 34 -103.59 -5.84 17.56
C PRO A 34 -102.85 -7.14 17.20
N ALA A 35 -102.96 -7.58 15.94
CA ALA A 35 -102.17 -8.70 15.44
C ALA A 35 -100.66 -8.35 15.41
N LYS A 36 -99.76 -9.36 15.35
CA LYS A 36 -98.29 -9.25 15.47
C LYS A 36 -97.60 -8.17 14.61
N GLU A 37 -98.25 -7.69 13.54
CA GLU A 37 -97.72 -6.70 12.60
C GLU A 37 -98.54 -5.42 12.52
N PHE A 38 -99.53 -5.27 13.39
CA PHE A 38 -100.41 -4.12 13.45
C PHE A 38 -100.23 -3.41 14.79
N LYS A 39 -100.54 -2.11 14.81
CA LYS A 39 -100.64 -1.30 16.02
C LYS A 39 -102.02 -0.63 16.05
N THR A 40 -102.58 -0.45 17.24
CA THR A 40 -103.78 0.39 17.39
C THR A 40 -103.41 1.83 17.09
N THR A 41 -104.24 2.55 16.36
CA THR A 41 -103.98 3.98 16.06
C THR A 41 -105.16 4.87 16.37
N LYS A 42 -106.40 4.37 16.29
CA LYS A 42 -107.60 5.19 16.55
C LYS A 42 -108.73 4.41 17.18
N LEU A 43 -109.48 5.04 18.06
CA LEU A 43 -110.76 4.57 18.60
C LEU A 43 -111.84 5.62 18.38
N ASN A 44 -112.96 5.22 17.78
CA ASN A 44 -114.16 6.02 17.64
C ASN A 44 -115.27 5.45 18.53
N ILE A 45 -115.93 6.30 19.32
CA ILE A 45 -117.11 5.94 20.11
C ILE A 45 -118.25 6.88 19.71
N SER A 46 -119.39 6.33 19.31
CA SER A 46 -120.55 7.08 18.84
C SER A 46 -121.76 6.89 19.75
N GLU A 47 -122.27 7.96 20.35
CA GLU A 47 -123.46 7.98 21.23
C GLU A 47 -124.42 9.10 20.77
N LEU A 48 -125.74 8.85 20.77
CA LEU A 48 -126.78 9.81 20.33
C LEU A 48 -126.49 10.50 18.96
N GLY A 49 -125.77 9.84 18.05
CA GLY A 49 -125.41 10.37 16.74
C GLY A 49 -124.13 11.24 16.69
N TYR A 50 -123.45 11.46 17.82
CA TYR A 50 -122.15 12.16 17.87
C TYR A 50 -120.99 11.17 17.96
N VAL A 51 -119.92 11.39 17.18
CA VAL A 51 -118.72 10.52 17.16
C VAL A 51 -117.54 11.22 17.82
N ASN A 52 -117.00 10.64 18.89
CA ASN A 52 -115.75 11.06 19.50
C ASN A 52 -114.61 10.15 19.03
N THR A 53 -113.52 10.77 18.56
CA THR A 53 -112.32 10.07 18.04
C THR A 53 -111.15 10.26 19.00
N TYR A 54 -110.47 9.17 19.34
CA TYR A 54 -109.30 9.14 20.22
C TYR A 54 -108.10 8.53 19.50
N ASP A 55 -106.95 9.16 19.61
CA ASP A 55 -105.67 8.53 19.25
C ASP A 55 -105.31 7.54 20.35
N THR A 56 -105.12 6.28 19.95
CA THR A 56 -104.82 5.17 20.87
C THR A 56 -103.50 4.51 20.48
N THR A 57 -102.64 5.23 19.75
CA THR A 57 -101.31 4.79 19.40
C THR A 57 -100.54 4.51 20.71
N GLU A 58 -100.14 3.25 20.89
CA GLU A 58 -99.50 2.70 22.11
C GLU A 58 -100.42 2.39 23.31
N GLU A 59 -101.71 2.67 23.24
CA GLU A 59 -102.66 2.26 24.29
C GLU A 59 -103.18 0.83 24.08
N GLN A 60 -103.39 0.10 25.18
CA GLN A 60 -103.90 -1.29 25.15
C GLN A 60 -105.39 -1.40 25.52
N SER A 61 -106.00 -0.34 26.06
CA SER A 61 -107.42 -0.33 26.39
C SER A 61 -107.96 1.08 26.62
N TYR A 62 -109.25 1.28 26.42
CA TYR A 62 -109.95 2.53 26.65
C TYR A 62 -111.28 2.30 27.40
N THR A 63 -111.60 3.13 28.39
CA THR A 63 -112.84 3.00 29.18
C THR A 63 -113.71 4.23 29.03
N PHE A 64 -115.01 4.03 28.80
CA PHE A 64 -116.02 5.09 28.74
C PHE A 64 -117.28 4.69 29.52
N THR A 65 -118.17 5.64 29.82
CA THR A 65 -119.41 5.37 30.54
C THR A 65 -120.61 5.48 29.61
N MET A 66 -121.48 4.46 29.61
CA MET A 66 -122.66 4.40 28.72
C MET A 66 -123.67 5.49 29.07
N SER A 67 -123.92 6.40 28.15
CA SER A 67 -124.93 7.46 28.30
C SER A 67 -126.18 7.21 27.44
N SER A 68 -126.02 6.46 26.35
CA SER A 68 -127.06 6.00 25.41
C SER A 68 -126.54 4.78 24.62
N ASP A 69 -127.27 4.30 23.61
CA ASP A 69 -126.76 3.28 22.69
C ASP A 69 -125.45 3.76 22.03
N ALA A 70 -124.39 2.98 22.22
CA ALA A 70 -123.04 3.33 21.79
C ALA A 70 -122.52 2.37 20.70
N THR A 71 -121.90 2.91 19.65
CA THR A 71 -121.12 2.14 18.67
C THR A 71 -119.64 2.39 18.86
N VAL A 72 -118.83 1.32 18.98
CA VAL A 72 -117.38 1.41 19.13
C VAL A 72 -116.67 0.87 17.89
N GLN A 73 -115.74 1.65 17.34
CA GLN A 73 -114.89 1.25 16.22
C GLN A 73 -113.42 1.55 16.51
N VAL A 74 -112.59 0.51 16.55
CA VAL A 74 -111.12 0.63 16.64
C VAL A 74 -110.47 0.44 15.26
N THR A 75 -109.40 1.19 15.00
CA THR A 75 -108.55 1.11 13.80
C THR A 75 -107.17 0.56 14.17
N PHE A 76 -106.75 -0.49 13.47
CA PHE A 76 -105.41 -1.08 13.54
C PHE A 76 -104.64 -0.83 12.23
N THR A 77 -103.41 -0.33 12.31
CA THR A 77 -102.56 0.01 11.16
C THR A 77 -101.28 -0.84 11.15
N GLN A 78 -100.84 -1.29 9.97
CA GLN A 78 -99.66 -2.16 9.84
C GLN A 78 -98.35 -1.40 10.13
N ILE A 79 -97.35 -2.08 10.70
CA ILE A 79 -96.02 -1.53 11.01
C ILE A 79 -95.11 -1.58 9.78
N ASP A 80 -94.44 -0.48 9.45
CA ASP A 80 -93.41 -0.39 8.44
C ASP A 80 -92.01 -0.15 9.06
N TYR A 81 -90.98 -0.79 8.49
CA TYR A 81 -89.59 -0.73 8.93
C TYR A 81 -88.74 0.10 7.98
N ALA A 82 -87.72 0.79 8.49
CA ALA A 82 -86.86 1.70 7.72
C ALA A 82 -85.74 0.96 6.99
N ILE A 83 -85.33 1.53 5.84
CA ILE A 83 -84.19 1.06 5.04
C ILE A 83 -83.15 2.18 4.99
N SER A 84 -81.94 1.89 5.47
CA SER A 84 -80.80 2.82 5.48
C SER A 84 -79.73 2.34 4.51
N ILE A 85 -79.23 3.21 3.64
CA ILE A 85 -78.21 2.88 2.63
C ILE A 85 -77.00 3.80 2.79
N SER A 86 -75.79 3.24 2.84
CA SER A 86 -74.54 3.99 2.91
C SER A 86 -73.42 3.32 2.10
N GLY A 87 -72.67 4.07 1.32
CA GLY A 87 -71.54 3.55 0.55
C GLY A 87 -70.76 4.69 -0.11
N ASN A 88 -69.73 4.36 -0.88
CA ASN A 88 -68.94 5.37 -1.58
C ASN A 88 -69.69 5.92 -2.81
N THR A 89 -70.11 7.18 -2.74
CA THR A 89 -70.93 7.82 -3.78
C THR A 89 -70.13 8.27 -5.01
N ASP A 90 -68.79 8.34 -4.88
CA ASP A 90 -67.90 8.88 -5.92
C ASP A 90 -67.81 7.98 -7.16
N PHE A 91 -68.14 6.68 -7.02
CA PHE A 91 -67.97 5.67 -8.07
C PHE A 91 -69.26 4.92 -8.43
N GLY A 92 -70.36 5.25 -7.76
CA GLY A 92 -71.67 4.66 -8.04
C GLY A 92 -72.70 4.99 -6.98
N SER A 93 -73.93 4.56 -7.22
CA SER A 93 -75.04 4.72 -6.28
C SER A 93 -75.86 3.44 -6.17
N VAL A 94 -76.41 3.19 -4.98
CA VAL A 94 -77.42 2.16 -4.74
C VAL A 94 -78.63 2.85 -4.15
N THR A 95 -79.81 2.66 -4.75
CA THR A 95 -81.07 3.26 -4.27
C THR A 95 -82.12 2.17 -4.09
N ALA A 96 -82.85 2.19 -2.98
CA ALA A 96 -84.04 1.36 -2.81
C ALA A 96 -85.26 2.02 -3.47
N ASP A 97 -86.18 1.20 -3.97
CA ASP A 97 -87.49 1.66 -4.47
C ASP A 97 -88.39 2.20 -3.35
N LYS A 98 -88.09 1.86 -2.09
CA LYS A 98 -88.84 2.24 -0.89
C LYS A 98 -87.87 2.65 0.22
N SER A 99 -88.20 3.70 0.98
CA SER A 99 -87.47 4.10 2.19
C SER A 99 -87.98 3.40 3.45
N ARG A 100 -89.21 2.88 3.42
CA ARG A 100 -89.83 2.06 4.46
C ARG A 100 -90.71 0.97 3.83
N ALA A 101 -90.82 -0.19 4.46
CA ALA A 101 -91.67 -1.28 3.98
C ALA A 101 -92.21 -2.15 5.13
N VAL A 102 -93.41 -2.72 4.99
CA VAL A 102 -93.98 -3.69 5.94
C VAL A 102 -93.24 -5.03 5.83
N SER A 103 -93.25 -5.84 6.89
CA SER A 103 -92.62 -7.17 6.86
C SER A 103 -93.22 -8.04 5.74
N GLY A 104 -92.37 -8.81 5.06
CA GLY A 104 -92.78 -9.65 3.92
C GLY A 104 -92.87 -8.90 2.58
N ALA A 105 -92.85 -7.56 2.57
CA ALA A 105 -92.85 -6.81 1.32
C ALA A 105 -91.52 -6.95 0.58
N SER A 106 -91.55 -7.07 -0.75
CA SER A 106 -90.34 -7.05 -1.58
C SER A 106 -89.80 -5.62 -1.70
N VAL A 107 -88.49 -5.46 -1.48
CA VAL A 107 -87.71 -4.22 -1.69
C VAL A 107 -86.76 -4.46 -2.85
N LYS A 108 -86.66 -3.50 -3.77
CA LYS A 108 -85.77 -3.56 -4.94
C LYS A 108 -84.71 -2.48 -4.85
N LEU A 109 -83.45 -2.90 -4.84
CA LEU A 109 -82.29 -2.05 -4.99
C LEU A 109 -81.97 -1.87 -6.47
N THR A 110 -81.69 -0.62 -6.85
CA THR A 110 -81.15 -0.24 -8.15
C THR A 110 -79.70 0.18 -7.96
N ILE A 111 -78.79 -0.53 -8.62
CA ILE A 111 -77.35 -0.32 -8.56
C ILE A 111 -76.95 0.45 -9.84
N LYS A 112 -76.36 1.63 -9.70
CA LYS A 112 -75.86 2.43 -10.81
C LYS A 112 -74.36 2.70 -10.62
N PRO A 113 -73.48 1.85 -11.17
CA PRO A 113 -72.06 2.18 -11.25
C PRO A 113 -71.85 3.46 -12.07
N GLN A 114 -70.89 4.30 -11.68
CA GLN A 114 -70.39 5.35 -12.56
C GLN A 114 -69.47 4.74 -13.64
N THR A 115 -69.14 5.54 -14.66
CA THR A 115 -68.19 5.15 -15.71
C THR A 115 -66.88 4.64 -15.10
N ASN A 116 -66.34 3.56 -15.66
CA ASN A 116 -65.11 2.92 -15.20
C ASN A 116 -65.13 2.40 -13.76
N SER A 117 -66.32 2.09 -13.22
CA SER A 117 -66.46 1.57 -11.87
C SER A 117 -67.30 0.30 -11.84
N VAL A 118 -67.00 -0.60 -10.92
CA VAL A 118 -67.71 -1.86 -10.73
C VAL A 118 -68.09 -2.04 -9.26
N LEU A 119 -69.26 -2.60 -8.99
CA LEU A 119 -69.67 -2.96 -7.65
C LEU A 119 -68.83 -4.17 -7.18
N THR A 120 -68.12 -4.01 -6.07
CA THR A 120 -67.27 -5.07 -5.49
C THR A 120 -67.83 -5.63 -4.19
N SER A 121 -68.64 -4.85 -3.47
CA SER A 121 -69.38 -5.31 -2.29
C SER A 121 -70.79 -4.70 -2.24
N LEU A 122 -71.77 -5.49 -1.84
CA LEU A 122 -73.14 -5.08 -1.50
C LEU A 122 -73.60 -5.94 -0.33
N ILE A 123 -73.65 -5.36 0.86
CA ILE A 123 -74.09 -6.03 2.08
C ILE A 123 -75.49 -5.57 2.41
N VAL A 124 -76.42 -6.51 2.57
CA VAL A 124 -77.81 -6.26 2.98
C VAL A 124 -78.05 -6.99 4.29
N ASP A 125 -78.33 -6.22 5.35
CA ASP A 125 -78.55 -6.71 6.72
C ASP A 125 -77.41 -7.61 7.23
N GLY A 126 -76.17 -7.17 7.00
CA GLY A 126 -74.95 -7.88 7.42
C GLY A 126 -74.54 -9.05 6.50
N VAL A 127 -75.27 -9.33 5.42
CA VAL A 127 -74.95 -10.42 4.48
C VAL A 127 -74.48 -9.87 3.13
N GLU A 128 -73.33 -10.34 2.64
CA GLU A 128 -72.79 -10.01 1.31
C GLU A 128 -73.67 -10.60 0.19
N LYS A 129 -74.02 -9.77 -0.81
CA LYS A 129 -74.99 -10.04 -1.88
C LYS A 129 -74.50 -9.61 -3.26
N VAL A 130 -73.26 -9.12 -3.40
CA VAL A 130 -72.73 -8.67 -4.70
C VAL A 130 -72.87 -9.72 -5.82
N SER A 131 -72.66 -11.01 -5.52
CA SER A 131 -72.82 -12.12 -6.47
C SER A 131 -74.27 -12.42 -6.87
N SER A 132 -75.24 -11.91 -6.11
CA SER A 132 -76.68 -12.06 -6.37
C SER A 132 -77.28 -10.87 -7.11
N VAL A 133 -76.47 -9.86 -7.45
CA VAL A 133 -76.92 -8.72 -8.26
C VAL A 133 -77.10 -9.17 -9.69
N SER A 134 -78.31 -9.03 -10.22
CA SER A 134 -78.66 -9.35 -11.60
C SER A 134 -79.28 -8.15 -12.29
N SER A 135 -78.82 -7.84 -13.51
CA SER A 135 -79.34 -6.72 -14.30
C SER A 135 -79.36 -5.39 -13.53
N ASN A 136 -78.27 -5.07 -12.81
CA ASN A 136 -78.12 -3.86 -12.00
C ASN A 136 -79.18 -3.70 -10.90
N THR A 137 -79.77 -4.81 -10.46
CA THR A 137 -80.79 -4.82 -9.41
C THR A 137 -80.57 -5.97 -8.45
N PHE A 138 -80.99 -5.77 -7.21
CA PHE A 138 -81.06 -6.81 -6.20
C PHE A 138 -82.35 -6.65 -5.43
N SER A 139 -83.07 -7.74 -5.17
CA SER A 139 -84.31 -7.69 -4.39
C SER A 139 -84.18 -8.56 -3.15
N PHE A 140 -84.73 -8.06 -2.04
CA PHE A 140 -84.86 -8.80 -0.79
C PHE A 140 -86.25 -8.63 -0.21
N THR A 141 -86.65 -9.57 0.64
CA THR A 141 -87.90 -9.51 1.40
C THR A 141 -87.64 -8.75 2.70
N MET A 142 -88.44 -7.73 2.98
CA MET A 142 -88.28 -6.90 4.19
C MET A 142 -88.50 -7.74 5.45
N PRO A 143 -87.51 -7.84 6.35
CA PRO A 143 -87.69 -8.52 7.63
C PRO A 143 -88.53 -7.68 8.59
N SER A 144 -88.84 -8.21 9.77
CA SER A 144 -89.59 -7.50 10.82
C SER A 144 -88.70 -6.58 11.67
N HIS A 145 -87.75 -5.88 11.05
CA HIS A 145 -86.83 -4.90 11.65
C HIS A 145 -86.24 -3.99 10.57
N ASN A 146 -85.56 -2.92 10.97
CA ASN A 146 -84.91 -1.97 10.06
C ASN A 146 -83.70 -2.61 9.35
N VAL A 147 -83.55 -2.39 8.05
CA VAL A 147 -82.46 -2.98 7.24
C VAL A 147 -81.40 -1.94 6.93
N ASN A 148 -80.13 -2.29 7.19
CA ASN A 148 -78.96 -1.51 6.78
C ASN A 148 -78.32 -2.11 5.54
N ILE A 149 -77.97 -1.26 4.58
CA ILE A 149 -77.37 -1.64 3.30
C ILE A 149 -76.06 -0.87 3.14
N THR A 150 -74.97 -1.59 2.94
CA THR A 150 -73.67 -1.00 2.60
C THR A 150 -73.18 -1.46 1.25
N TYR A 151 -72.48 -0.60 0.52
CA TYR A 151 -71.95 -0.96 -0.80
C TYR A 151 -70.60 -0.29 -1.07
N GLU A 152 -69.81 -0.93 -1.92
CA GLU A 152 -68.51 -0.43 -2.39
C GLU A 152 -68.34 -0.62 -3.89
N PHE A 153 -68.12 0.49 -4.59
CA PHE A 153 -67.68 0.51 -5.99
C PHE A 153 -66.18 0.74 -6.06
N VAL A 154 -65.49 0.03 -6.94
CA VAL A 154 -64.06 0.23 -7.22
C VAL A 154 -63.88 0.63 -8.67
N LYS A 155 -63.00 1.61 -8.90
CA LYS A 155 -62.61 2.05 -10.23
C LYS A 155 -61.70 1.01 -10.90
N TYR A 156 -61.99 0.68 -12.15
CA TYR A 156 -61.10 -0.09 -13.01
C TYR A 156 -60.39 0.83 -14.00
N TYR A 157 -59.23 0.39 -14.47
CA TYR A 157 -58.38 1.09 -15.42
C TYR A 157 -58.18 0.24 -16.66
N ASN A 158 -58.10 0.90 -17.81
CA ASN A 158 -58.00 0.26 -19.11
C ASN A 158 -56.55 0.03 -19.51
N ILE A 159 -56.31 -1.06 -20.23
CA ILE A 159 -55.03 -1.41 -20.84
C ILE A 159 -55.23 -1.36 -22.34
N THR A 160 -54.60 -0.40 -23.00
CA THR A 160 -54.56 -0.32 -24.46
C THR A 160 -53.21 -0.82 -24.97
N THR A 161 -53.21 -1.34 -26.18
CA THR A 161 -51.99 -1.65 -26.92
C THR A 161 -51.88 -0.70 -28.10
N GLY A 162 -50.78 0.02 -28.21
CA GLY A 162 -50.50 0.90 -29.35
C GLY A 162 -50.25 0.09 -30.63
N ALA A 163 -50.17 0.80 -31.77
CA ALA A 163 -49.83 0.16 -33.04
C ALA A 163 -48.40 -0.41 -32.99
N VAL A 164 -48.25 -1.69 -33.33
CA VAL A 164 -46.97 -2.39 -33.37
C VAL A 164 -46.69 -2.87 -34.77
N ASN A 165 -45.44 -2.70 -35.23
CA ASN A 165 -44.97 -3.17 -36.52
C ASN A 165 -44.09 -4.41 -36.35
N ASN A 166 -44.20 -5.38 -37.26
CA ASN A 166 -43.39 -6.60 -37.33
C ASN A 166 -43.57 -7.58 -36.14
N GLY A 167 -44.77 -7.59 -35.56
CA GLY A 167 -45.18 -8.53 -34.52
C GLY A 167 -46.52 -8.13 -33.92
N THR A 168 -46.92 -8.79 -32.85
CA THR A 168 -48.16 -8.54 -32.12
C THR A 168 -47.91 -8.43 -30.63
N ILE A 169 -48.68 -7.60 -29.93
CA ILE A 169 -48.70 -7.51 -28.46
C ILE A 169 -50.13 -7.71 -27.97
N SER A 170 -50.28 -8.46 -26.88
CA SER A 170 -51.56 -8.74 -26.24
C SER A 170 -51.40 -8.86 -24.73
N VAL A 171 -52.51 -8.69 -24.01
CA VAL A 171 -52.56 -8.81 -22.55
C VAL A 171 -53.65 -9.79 -22.15
N ASN A 172 -53.45 -10.48 -21.02
CA ASN A 172 -54.43 -11.45 -20.52
C ASN A 172 -55.74 -10.81 -20.01
N LYS A 173 -55.74 -9.51 -19.70
CA LYS A 173 -56.90 -8.73 -19.24
C LYS A 173 -56.79 -7.31 -19.80
N THR A 174 -57.90 -6.72 -20.25
CA THR A 174 -57.94 -5.38 -20.88
C THR A 174 -58.46 -4.27 -19.97
N SER A 175 -59.03 -4.64 -18.81
CA SER A 175 -59.56 -3.69 -17.83
C SER A 175 -59.58 -4.33 -16.44
N VAL A 176 -58.88 -3.74 -15.47
CA VAL A 176 -58.71 -4.29 -14.12
C VAL A 176 -58.58 -3.21 -13.05
N ILE A 177 -58.76 -3.58 -11.79
CA ILE A 177 -58.51 -2.69 -10.66
C ILE A 177 -57.00 -2.54 -10.39
N LYS A 178 -56.61 -1.43 -9.77
CA LYS A 178 -55.24 -1.15 -9.32
C LYS A 178 -54.64 -2.32 -8.52
N GLY A 179 -53.35 -2.59 -8.72
CA GLY A 179 -52.62 -3.64 -8.01
C GLY A 179 -52.77 -5.04 -8.60
N THR A 180 -53.59 -5.22 -9.64
CA THR A 180 -53.70 -6.50 -10.35
C THR A 180 -52.47 -6.76 -11.21
N GLU A 181 -51.89 -7.97 -11.14
CA GLU A 181 -50.82 -8.40 -12.04
C GLU A 181 -51.37 -8.76 -13.43
N ILE A 182 -50.73 -8.23 -14.47
CA ILE A 182 -51.04 -8.44 -15.88
C ILE A 182 -49.88 -9.17 -16.54
N THR A 183 -50.21 -10.15 -17.38
CA THR A 183 -49.25 -10.86 -18.23
C THR A 183 -49.34 -10.32 -19.65
N VAL A 184 -48.19 -9.97 -20.21
CA VAL A 184 -48.03 -9.45 -21.56
C VAL A 184 -47.47 -10.57 -22.44
N THR A 185 -48.13 -10.81 -23.57
CA THR A 185 -47.67 -11.74 -24.60
C THR A 185 -47.32 -10.95 -25.85
N ALA A 186 -46.06 -11.00 -26.26
CA ALA A 186 -45.60 -10.43 -27.51
C ALA A 186 -45.10 -11.53 -28.44
N VAL A 187 -45.59 -11.55 -29.68
CA VAL A 187 -45.24 -12.55 -30.69
C VAL A 187 -44.62 -11.83 -31.87
N PRO A 188 -43.30 -11.96 -32.10
CA PRO A 188 -42.64 -11.39 -33.27
C PRO A 188 -43.14 -12.02 -34.58
N ASP A 189 -43.19 -11.22 -35.66
CA ASP A 189 -43.41 -11.77 -36.99
C ASP A 189 -42.19 -12.60 -37.46
N LYS A 190 -42.38 -13.46 -38.45
CA LYS A 190 -41.30 -14.30 -38.98
C LYS A 190 -40.11 -13.45 -39.43
N GLY A 191 -38.93 -13.72 -38.86
CA GLY A 191 -37.69 -12.99 -39.15
C GLY A 191 -37.48 -11.76 -38.28
N TYR A 192 -38.30 -11.55 -37.26
CA TYR A 192 -38.15 -10.53 -36.22
C TYR A 192 -38.07 -11.19 -34.83
N GLU A 193 -37.52 -10.46 -33.88
CA GLU A 193 -37.46 -10.77 -32.45
C GLU A 193 -37.96 -9.56 -31.64
N LEU A 194 -38.42 -9.84 -30.42
CA LEU A 194 -38.89 -8.79 -29.51
C LEU A 194 -37.68 -8.00 -28.99
N LEU A 195 -37.65 -6.70 -29.28
CA LEU A 195 -36.59 -5.81 -28.81
C LEU A 195 -36.96 -5.18 -27.45
N GLU A 196 -38.19 -4.66 -27.34
CA GLU A 196 -38.60 -3.82 -26.22
C GLU A 196 -40.12 -3.84 -26.05
N ILE A 197 -40.60 -3.76 -24.81
CA ILE A 197 -41.99 -3.43 -24.47
C ILE A 197 -41.99 -2.23 -23.52
N THR A 198 -42.68 -1.17 -23.89
CA THR A 198 -42.82 0.06 -23.10
C THR A 198 -44.24 0.17 -22.56
N LEU A 199 -44.32 0.38 -21.24
CA LEU A 199 -45.54 0.68 -20.50
C LEU A 199 -45.63 2.19 -20.24
N SER A 200 -46.64 2.84 -20.81
CA SER A 200 -46.93 4.27 -20.63
C SER A 200 -48.14 4.47 -19.72
N TYR A 201 -48.02 5.29 -18.69
CA TYR A 201 -49.07 5.52 -17.69
C TYR A 201 -48.91 6.87 -17.01
N LYS A 202 -49.91 7.34 -16.25
CA LYS A 202 -49.86 8.63 -15.57
C LYS A 202 -49.70 8.46 -14.06
N VAL A 203 -48.82 9.27 -13.47
CA VAL A 203 -48.69 9.41 -12.02
C VAL A 203 -48.85 10.87 -11.64
N ASN A 204 -49.84 11.20 -10.80
CA ASN A 204 -50.17 12.58 -10.42
C ASN A 204 -50.34 13.54 -11.62
N GLY A 205 -50.89 13.03 -12.74
CA GLY A 205 -51.11 13.79 -13.96
C GLY A 205 -49.88 13.99 -14.86
N GLN A 206 -48.70 13.47 -14.48
CA GLN A 206 -47.49 13.45 -15.30
C GLN A 206 -47.40 12.15 -16.10
N ASP A 207 -46.99 12.23 -17.36
CA ASP A 207 -46.73 11.08 -18.20
C ASP A 207 -45.47 10.34 -17.70
N LYS A 208 -45.56 9.02 -17.61
CA LYS A 208 -44.46 8.15 -17.19
C LYS A 208 -44.37 6.97 -18.13
N THR A 209 -43.13 6.60 -18.47
CA THR A 209 -42.83 5.42 -19.27
C THR A 209 -41.93 4.47 -18.47
N GLN A 210 -42.09 3.17 -18.71
CA GLN A 210 -41.28 2.12 -18.11
C GLN A 210 -41.07 1.00 -19.12
N ASN A 211 -39.82 0.58 -19.31
CA ASN A 211 -39.51 -0.63 -20.07
C ASN A 211 -39.71 -1.87 -19.18
N LEU A 212 -40.40 -2.87 -19.72
CA LEU A 212 -40.62 -4.13 -19.00
C LEU A 212 -39.40 -5.06 -19.15
N ASP A 213 -39.09 -5.80 -18.09
CA ASP A 213 -38.03 -6.81 -18.10
C ASP A 213 -38.44 -8.02 -18.95
N LEU A 214 -37.56 -8.39 -19.90
CA LEU A 214 -37.79 -9.45 -20.87
C LEU A 214 -37.06 -10.76 -20.49
N ASN A 215 -36.27 -10.78 -19.41
CA ASN A 215 -35.42 -11.93 -19.03
C ASN A 215 -36.16 -13.06 -18.28
N GLY A 216 -37.43 -12.86 -17.94
CA GLY A 216 -38.25 -13.85 -17.22
C GLY A 216 -39.02 -14.81 -18.14
N SER A 217 -39.48 -15.94 -17.59
CA SER A 217 -40.33 -16.91 -18.32
C SER A 217 -41.70 -16.37 -18.74
N SER A 218 -42.09 -15.18 -18.28
CA SER A 218 -43.32 -14.47 -18.63
C SER A 218 -43.17 -12.97 -18.34
N ILE A 219 -43.51 -12.11 -19.30
CA ILE A 219 -43.45 -10.64 -19.17
C ILE A 219 -44.67 -10.15 -18.38
N LYS A 220 -44.46 -9.36 -17.34
CA LYS A 220 -45.52 -8.95 -16.40
C LYS A 220 -45.39 -7.50 -15.95
N PHE A 221 -46.51 -6.87 -15.59
CA PHE A 221 -46.56 -5.61 -14.85
C PHE A 221 -47.73 -5.58 -13.86
N THR A 222 -47.67 -4.69 -12.88
CA THR A 222 -48.77 -4.46 -11.92
C THR A 222 -49.56 -3.22 -12.30
N MET A 223 -50.89 -3.31 -12.36
CA MET A 223 -51.75 -2.21 -12.81
C MET A 223 -51.61 -0.98 -11.91
N PRO A 224 -51.19 0.19 -12.45
CA PRO A 224 -51.14 1.44 -11.70
C PRO A 224 -52.53 2.04 -11.50
N ASP A 225 -52.58 3.18 -10.81
CA ASP A 225 -53.79 3.96 -10.54
C ASP A 225 -54.19 4.87 -11.74
N SER A 226 -53.98 4.37 -12.96
CA SER A 226 -54.28 5.07 -14.21
C SER A 226 -54.48 4.07 -15.35
N ASP A 227 -55.14 4.51 -16.42
CA ASP A 227 -55.10 3.80 -17.69
C ASP A 227 -53.63 3.67 -18.15
N VAL A 228 -53.33 2.58 -18.85
CA VAL A 228 -51.99 2.29 -19.37
C VAL A 228 -52.04 1.96 -20.84
N GLU A 229 -50.97 2.32 -21.55
CA GLU A 229 -50.74 1.93 -22.94
C GLU A 229 -49.45 1.10 -23.02
N LEU A 230 -49.53 -0.02 -23.74
CA LEU A 230 -48.39 -0.87 -24.06
C LEU A 230 -48.00 -0.71 -25.52
N THR A 231 -46.73 -0.44 -25.79
CA THR A 231 -46.15 -0.55 -27.13
C THR A 231 -45.04 -1.59 -27.13
N ALA A 232 -44.85 -2.27 -28.26
CA ALA A 232 -43.75 -3.19 -28.47
C ALA A 232 -42.97 -2.80 -29.72
N ARG A 233 -41.65 -3.00 -29.66
CA ARG A 233 -40.77 -2.87 -30.82
C ARG A 233 -40.18 -4.23 -31.13
N PHE A 234 -40.26 -4.60 -32.40
CA PHE A 234 -39.67 -5.80 -32.95
C PHE A 234 -38.55 -5.42 -33.90
N THR A 235 -37.42 -6.11 -33.80
CA THR A 235 -36.27 -5.90 -34.68
C THR A 235 -35.97 -7.18 -35.43
N LYS A 236 -35.28 -7.12 -36.56
CA LYS A 236 -34.69 -8.33 -37.14
C LYS A 236 -33.60 -8.83 -36.21
N PRO A 237 -33.42 -10.16 -36.04
CA PRO A 237 -32.30 -10.71 -35.30
C PRO A 237 -31.01 -10.12 -35.83
N ASP A 238 -30.25 -9.50 -34.94
CA ASP A 238 -28.93 -9.03 -35.29
C ASP A 238 -27.96 -10.22 -35.27
N SER A 239 -27.62 -10.72 -36.46
CA SER A 239 -26.71 -11.87 -36.60
C SER A 239 -25.25 -11.53 -36.29
N ARG A 240 -24.96 -10.25 -36.00
CA ARG A 240 -23.61 -9.77 -35.66
C ARG A 240 -23.26 -10.19 -34.24
N GLU A 241 -21.97 -10.39 -33.98
CA GLU A 241 -21.49 -10.73 -32.64
C GLU A 241 -21.68 -9.52 -31.70
N LEU A 242 -22.36 -9.74 -30.56
CA LEU A 242 -22.50 -8.72 -29.52
C LEU A 242 -21.16 -8.51 -28.82
N VAL A 243 -20.71 -7.25 -28.78
CA VAL A 243 -19.49 -6.84 -28.09
C VAL A 243 -19.82 -5.64 -27.20
N ASN A 244 -19.73 -5.79 -25.88
CA ASN A 244 -20.07 -4.69 -24.98
C ASN A 244 -19.00 -3.61 -25.01
N TYR A 245 -17.71 -4.00 -25.03
CA TYR A 245 -16.57 -3.09 -25.14
C TYR A 245 -15.64 -3.57 -26.25
N MET A 246 -15.59 -2.84 -27.35
CA MET A 246 -14.66 -3.10 -28.45
C MET A 246 -13.46 -2.19 -28.33
N ILE A 247 -12.27 -2.77 -28.19
CA ILE A 247 -10.99 -2.07 -28.17
C ILE A 247 -10.45 -2.06 -29.60
N LEU A 248 -10.06 -0.88 -30.07
CA LEU A 248 -9.56 -0.65 -31.43
C LEU A 248 -8.41 0.34 -31.39
N GLY A 249 -7.52 0.24 -32.37
CA GLY A 249 -6.40 1.16 -32.45
C GLY A 249 -5.17 0.58 -33.07
N ASP A 250 -4.05 1.19 -32.71
CA ASP A 250 -2.72 0.83 -33.20
C ASP A 250 -2.04 -0.24 -32.34
N SER A 251 -0.70 -0.24 -32.33
CA SER A 251 0.13 -1.24 -31.68
C SER A 251 0.02 -1.22 -30.16
N TYR A 252 -0.43 -0.13 -29.54
CA TYR A 252 -0.70 -0.12 -28.10
C TYR A 252 -1.88 -1.02 -27.75
N THR A 253 -2.86 -1.16 -28.66
CA THR A 253 -4.02 -2.04 -28.55
C THR A 253 -3.85 -3.35 -29.33
N ASP A 254 -2.65 -3.67 -29.82
CA ASP A 254 -2.42 -4.95 -30.48
C ASP A 254 -1.93 -5.96 -29.45
N THR A 255 -2.62 -7.10 -29.34
CA THR A 255 -2.29 -8.18 -28.38
C THR A 255 -0.88 -8.77 -28.56
N ALA A 256 -0.21 -8.52 -29.70
CA ALA A 256 1.22 -8.81 -29.87
C ALA A 256 2.10 -8.03 -28.87
N PHE A 257 1.68 -6.82 -28.50
CA PHE A 257 2.33 -5.95 -27.52
C PHE A 257 1.59 -5.95 -26.18
N TRP A 258 0.26 -5.73 -26.18
CA TRP A 258 -0.58 -5.81 -24.98
C TRP A 258 -0.99 -7.26 -24.66
N LYS A 259 0.01 -8.05 -24.29
CA LYS A 259 -0.13 -9.50 -24.06
C LYS A 259 -1.08 -9.88 -22.92
N ASP A 260 -1.46 -8.93 -22.07
CA ASP A 260 -2.30 -9.14 -20.88
C ASP A 260 -3.75 -8.66 -21.04
N PHE A 261 -4.16 -8.23 -22.24
CA PHE A 261 -5.52 -7.74 -22.50
C PHE A 261 -6.62 -8.66 -21.91
N ILE A 262 -6.55 -9.97 -22.16
CA ILE A 262 -7.54 -10.94 -21.68
C ILE A 262 -7.62 -10.96 -20.15
N SER A 263 -6.48 -10.90 -19.45
CA SER A 263 -6.48 -10.83 -17.99
C SER A 263 -6.93 -9.46 -17.48
N ASP A 264 -6.55 -8.38 -18.16
CA ASP A 264 -6.87 -7.02 -17.77
C ASP A 264 -8.38 -6.75 -17.88
N PHE A 265 -9.01 -7.19 -18.97
CA PHE A 265 -10.43 -7.01 -19.23
C PHE A 265 -11.30 -8.17 -18.74
N SER A 266 -10.75 -9.06 -17.90
CA SER A 266 -11.47 -10.25 -17.42
C SER A 266 -12.74 -9.94 -16.60
N SER A 267 -12.81 -8.76 -15.98
CA SER A 267 -14.01 -8.26 -15.28
C SER A 267 -15.02 -7.58 -16.20
N VAL A 268 -14.64 -7.28 -17.44
CA VAL A 268 -15.47 -6.59 -18.43
C VAL A 268 -16.17 -7.64 -19.30
N LYS A 269 -17.47 -7.80 -19.10
CA LYS A 269 -18.27 -8.78 -19.83
C LYS A 269 -18.26 -8.47 -21.33
N ASP A 270 -18.01 -9.48 -22.17
CA ASP A 270 -18.00 -9.41 -23.64
C ASP A 270 -17.08 -8.28 -24.18
N ALA A 271 -15.91 -8.10 -23.56
CA ALA A 271 -14.86 -7.23 -24.10
C ALA A 271 -14.08 -7.94 -25.22
N LYS A 272 -13.78 -7.20 -26.29
CA LYS A 272 -13.05 -7.72 -27.45
C LYS A 272 -12.06 -6.71 -27.97
N ASP A 273 -10.82 -7.15 -28.17
CA ASP A 273 -9.77 -6.37 -28.79
C ASP A 273 -9.58 -6.80 -30.25
N ILE A 274 -9.56 -5.82 -31.15
CA ILE A 274 -9.26 -6.00 -32.57
C ILE A 274 -8.18 -5.03 -33.06
N GLY A 275 -7.40 -4.40 -32.16
CA GLY A 275 -6.33 -3.47 -32.50
C GLY A 275 -5.27 -4.09 -33.41
N ILE A 276 -4.67 -3.26 -34.26
CA ILE A 276 -3.70 -3.69 -35.28
C ILE A 276 -2.52 -2.75 -35.29
N GLY A 277 -1.33 -3.29 -35.03
CA GLY A 277 -0.08 -2.54 -35.00
C GLY A 277 0.22 -1.81 -36.30
N GLY A 278 0.61 -0.53 -36.18
CA GLY A 278 0.97 0.34 -37.31
C GLY A 278 -0.20 1.08 -37.97
N THR A 279 -1.45 0.78 -37.61
CA THR A 279 -2.62 1.42 -38.24
C THR A 279 -2.72 2.92 -37.93
N VAL A 280 -3.39 3.64 -38.83
CA VAL A 280 -3.66 5.09 -38.75
C VAL A 280 -5.17 5.38 -38.68
N VAL A 281 -5.57 6.59 -38.29
CA VAL A 281 -6.99 6.96 -38.06
C VAL A 281 -7.87 6.67 -39.29
N THR A 282 -7.39 6.99 -40.50
CA THR A 282 -8.16 6.83 -41.74
C THR A 282 -8.46 5.37 -42.10
N GLN A 283 -7.62 4.43 -41.65
CA GLN A 283 -7.88 3.01 -41.83
C GLN A 283 -9.05 2.55 -40.96
N TRP A 284 -9.18 3.06 -39.74
CA TRP A 284 -10.31 2.76 -38.85
C TRP A 284 -11.63 3.41 -39.31
N ILE A 285 -11.58 4.55 -39.99
CA ILE A 285 -12.72 5.12 -40.71
C ILE A 285 -13.17 4.16 -41.82
N THR A 286 -12.22 3.67 -42.63
CA THR A 286 -12.51 2.71 -43.71
C THR A 286 -13.03 1.38 -43.15
N GLY A 287 -12.40 0.89 -42.08
CA GLY A 287 -12.72 -0.37 -41.38
C GLY A 287 -14.14 -0.45 -40.82
N LEU A 288 -14.80 0.71 -40.60
CA LEU A 288 -16.18 0.75 -40.17
C LEU A 288 -17.11 0.01 -41.14
N THR A 289 -16.85 0.12 -42.45
CA THR A 289 -17.73 -0.42 -43.51
C THR A 289 -17.04 -1.35 -44.51
N SER A 290 -15.71 -1.33 -44.59
CA SER A 290 -14.95 -2.03 -45.63
C SER A 290 -13.70 -2.73 -45.06
N SER A 291 -13.05 -3.53 -45.89
CA SER A 291 -11.67 -3.98 -45.64
C SER A 291 -10.67 -2.90 -46.05
N PHE A 292 -9.46 -2.95 -45.51
CA PHE A 292 -8.34 -2.10 -45.96
C PHE A 292 -7.04 -2.89 -46.01
N GLU A 293 -6.09 -2.44 -46.83
CA GLU A 293 -4.74 -3.00 -46.87
C GLU A 293 -3.88 -2.41 -45.76
N HIS A 294 -3.18 -3.27 -45.01
CA HIS A 294 -2.21 -2.87 -44.00
C HIS A 294 -1.08 -3.90 -43.92
N ASN A 295 0.18 -3.46 -43.95
CA ASN A 295 1.37 -4.32 -43.93
C ASN A 295 1.32 -5.50 -44.94
N ASN A 296 0.91 -5.21 -46.17
CA ASN A 296 0.75 -6.20 -47.26
C ASN A 296 -0.28 -7.29 -46.99
N ALA A 297 -1.25 -7.03 -46.13
CA ALA A 297 -2.37 -7.93 -45.86
C ALA A 297 -3.70 -7.17 -45.84
N THR A 298 -4.71 -7.77 -46.48
CA THR A 298 -6.09 -7.30 -46.40
C THR A 298 -6.65 -7.54 -45.00
N GLN A 299 -6.97 -6.47 -44.29
CA GLN A 299 -7.64 -6.51 -43.00
C GLN A 299 -9.16 -6.46 -43.21
N ASP A 300 -9.82 -7.60 -43.02
CA ASP A 300 -11.28 -7.70 -43.15
C ASP A 300 -11.97 -7.26 -41.85
N ILE A 301 -12.05 -5.94 -41.63
CA ILE A 301 -12.59 -5.35 -40.39
C ILE A 301 -14.12 -5.24 -40.42
N ARG A 302 -14.69 -4.50 -41.39
CA ARG A 302 -16.14 -4.33 -41.64
C ARG A 302 -16.99 -4.36 -40.36
N ILE A 303 -16.70 -3.45 -39.43
CA ILE A 303 -17.32 -3.47 -38.09
C ILE A 303 -18.84 -3.47 -38.16
N LYS A 304 -19.43 -2.65 -39.05
CA LYS A 304 -20.88 -2.56 -39.26
C LYS A 304 -21.51 -3.88 -39.68
N ASP A 305 -20.79 -4.73 -40.40
CA ASP A 305 -21.32 -6.00 -40.91
C ASP A 305 -21.14 -7.15 -39.92
N LYS A 306 -20.17 -7.04 -39.00
CA LYS A 306 -19.73 -8.16 -38.15
C LYS A 306 -20.14 -8.04 -36.69
N TYR A 307 -20.29 -6.82 -36.18
CA TYR A 307 -20.43 -6.58 -34.75
C TYR A 307 -21.62 -5.70 -34.39
N ASN A 308 -22.23 -6.00 -33.24
CA ASN A 308 -23.17 -5.11 -32.56
C ASN A 308 -22.49 -4.60 -31.30
N VAL A 309 -22.06 -3.33 -31.30
CA VAL A 309 -21.14 -2.79 -30.29
C VAL A 309 -21.85 -1.79 -29.38
N SER A 310 -21.68 -1.93 -28.07
CA SER A 310 -22.24 -0.97 -27.08
C SER A 310 -21.27 0.14 -26.70
N ASN A 311 -19.96 -0.14 -26.68
CA ASN A 311 -18.94 0.84 -26.33
C ASN A 311 -17.69 0.62 -27.20
N PHE A 312 -17.17 1.69 -27.79
CA PHE A 312 -15.90 1.69 -28.51
C PHE A 312 -14.82 2.33 -27.65
N VAL A 313 -13.64 1.72 -27.57
CA VAL A 313 -12.47 2.26 -26.88
C VAL A 313 -11.33 2.36 -27.87
N PHE A 314 -10.99 3.58 -28.27
CA PHE A 314 -9.94 3.85 -29.25
C PHE A 314 -8.65 4.31 -28.58
N HIS A 315 -7.52 3.76 -29.02
CA HIS A 315 -6.23 4.43 -28.93
C HIS A 315 -5.59 4.47 -30.32
N ILE A 316 -5.67 5.62 -30.97
CA ILE A 316 -5.24 5.76 -32.36
C ILE A 316 -4.81 7.19 -32.66
N GLY A 317 -3.78 7.31 -33.50
CA GLY A 317 -3.22 8.59 -33.96
C GLY A 317 -1.72 8.72 -33.74
N VAL A 318 -1.09 7.80 -32.99
CA VAL A 318 0.36 7.79 -32.79
C VAL A 318 1.08 7.61 -34.14
N ASN A 319 0.71 6.57 -34.90
CA ASN A 319 1.33 6.30 -36.20
C ASN A 319 1.05 7.37 -37.26
N ASP A 320 -0.07 8.09 -37.19
CA ASP A 320 -0.34 9.20 -38.11
C ASP A 320 0.73 10.30 -37.91
N ILE A 321 0.98 10.67 -36.66
CA ILE A 321 1.99 11.67 -36.29
C ILE A 321 3.40 11.17 -36.63
N ASP A 322 3.73 9.92 -36.26
CA ASP A 322 5.04 9.32 -36.52
C ASP A 322 5.32 9.16 -38.02
N GLY A 323 4.27 8.95 -38.80
CA GLY A 323 4.31 8.92 -40.27
C GLY A 323 4.37 10.31 -40.92
N GLY A 324 4.41 11.40 -40.14
CA GLY A 324 4.53 12.77 -40.62
C GLY A 324 3.21 13.44 -41.01
N THR A 325 2.05 12.88 -40.64
CA THR A 325 0.76 13.55 -40.84
C THR A 325 0.67 14.77 -39.92
N ALA A 326 0.29 15.92 -40.48
CA ALA A 326 0.13 17.13 -39.69
C ALA A 326 -0.90 16.93 -38.56
N LYS A 327 -0.56 17.34 -37.33
CA LYS A 327 -1.40 17.15 -36.13
C LYS A 327 -2.82 17.70 -36.26
N GLU A 328 -3.01 18.81 -36.98
CA GLU A 328 -4.34 19.37 -37.25
C GLU A 328 -5.17 18.44 -38.14
N THR A 329 -4.51 17.74 -39.07
CA THR A 329 -5.15 16.72 -39.92
C THR A 329 -5.50 15.48 -39.11
N VAL A 330 -4.65 15.06 -38.18
CA VAL A 330 -4.97 13.95 -37.24
C VAL A 330 -6.19 14.29 -36.39
N VAL A 331 -6.25 15.50 -35.83
CA VAL A 331 -7.43 16.00 -35.10
C VAL A 331 -8.69 15.98 -35.97
N ALA A 332 -8.60 16.42 -37.22
CA ALA A 332 -9.72 16.40 -38.15
C ALA A 332 -10.19 14.96 -38.46
N ASN A 333 -9.24 14.04 -38.71
CA ASN A 333 -9.54 12.64 -38.98
C ASN A 333 -10.20 11.96 -37.77
N LEU A 334 -9.74 12.23 -36.55
CA LEU A 334 -10.35 11.70 -35.32
C LEU A 334 -11.80 12.18 -35.17
N LYS A 335 -12.07 13.46 -35.43
CA LYS A 335 -13.45 14.00 -35.41
C LYS A 335 -14.36 13.31 -36.44
N THR A 336 -13.83 13.03 -37.64
CA THR A 336 -14.55 12.25 -38.67
C THR A 336 -14.82 10.83 -38.17
N LEU A 337 -13.82 10.14 -37.64
CA LEU A 337 -13.97 8.81 -37.05
C LEU A 337 -15.09 8.78 -36.01
N PHE A 338 -15.07 9.69 -35.03
CA PHE A 338 -16.09 9.75 -33.98
C PHE A 338 -17.49 9.98 -34.56
N THR A 339 -17.61 10.88 -35.53
CA THR A 339 -18.88 11.19 -36.21
C THR A 339 -19.41 9.97 -36.96
N ASP A 340 -18.56 9.29 -37.74
CA ASP A 340 -18.96 8.14 -38.55
C ASP A 340 -19.36 6.95 -37.69
N TYR A 341 -18.61 6.67 -36.61
CA TYR A 341 -18.94 5.61 -35.67
C TYR A 341 -20.24 5.91 -34.91
N HIS A 342 -20.46 7.15 -34.46
CA HIS A 342 -21.71 7.53 -33.82
C HIS A 342 -22.90 7.43 -34.79
N ASN A 343 -22.74 7.85 -36.05
CA ASN A 343 -23.78 7.69 -37.06
C ASN A 343 -24.13 6.22 -37.33
N ALA A 344 -23.12 5.33 -37.32
CA ALA A 344 -23.33 3.90 -37.49
C ALA A 344 -23.88 3.20 -36.23
N TYR A 345 -23.52 3.69 -35.04
CA TYR A 345 -23.93 3.17 -33.73
C TYR A 345 -24.43 4.29 -32.81
N PRO A 346 -25.66 4.82 -33.03
CA PRO A 346 -26.14 6.02 -32.33
C PRO A 346 -26.33 5.85 -30.82
N GLN A 347 -26.35 4.61 -30.32
CA GLN A 347 -26.51 4.29 -28.91
C GLN A 347 -25.18 3.93 -28.23
N ALA A 348 -24.09 3.81 -28.99
CA ALA A 348 -22.80 3.43 -28.43
C ALA A 348 -22.08 4.64 -27.82
N GLN A 349 -21.42 4.43 -26.69
CA GLN A 349 -20.43 5.37 -26.16
C GLN A 349 -19.09 5.16 -26.86
N ILE A 350 -18.37 6.25 -27.12
CA ILE A 350 -17.04 6.22 -27.73
C ILE A 350 -16.04 6.84 -26.76
N TYR A 351 -15.13 6.02 -26.28
CA TYR A 351 -14.02 6.40 -25.45
C TYR A 351 -12.79 6.58 -26.34
N TRP A 352 -12.05 7.67 -26.15
CA TRP A 352 -10.74 7.84 -26.79
C TRP A 352 -9.67 8.02 -25.71
N VAL A 353 -8.70 7.11 -25.73
CA VAL A 353 -7.55 7.07 -24.83
C VAL A 353 -6.46 7.96 -25.41
N SER A 354 -6.05 8.96 -24.63
CA SER A 354 -5.03 9.94 -25.01
C SER A 354 -3.77 9.28 -25.59
N LEU A 355 -3.17 9.89 -26.62
CA LEU A 355 -1.89 9.48 -27.21
C LEU A 355 -0.79 9.44 -26.13
N SER A 356 0.02 8.38 -26.16
CA SER A 356 1.14 8.19 -25.23
C SER A 356 2.39 8.94 -25.71
N LEU A 357 3.14 9.56 -24.79
CA LEU A 357 4.44 10.17 -25.10
C LEU A 357 5.51 9.08 -25.12
N ASN A 358 6.20 8.89 -26.23
CA ASN A 358 7.20 7.83 -26.38
C ASN A 358 8.62 8.39 -26.53
N THR A 359 9.63 7.57 -26.21
CA THR A 359 11.04 7.96 -26.28
C THR A 359 11.65 7.76 -27.68
N MET A 360 11.00 6.98 -28.55
CA MET A 360 11.42 6.76 -29.94
C MET A 360 11.39 8.04 -30.77
N PHE A 361 10.32 8.82 -30.62
CA PHE A 361 10.07 10.05 -31.37
C PHE A 361 10.01 11.30 -30.48
N ALA A 362 10.64 11.24 -29.30
CA ALA A 362 10.55 12.27 -28.27
C ALA A 362 10.93 13.68 -28.79
N SER A 363 11.96 13.78 -29.61
CA SER A 363 12.46 15.07 -30.11
C SER A 363 11.65 15.63 -31.28
N GLN A 364 10.88 14.79 -31.97
CA GLN A 364 10.09 15.18 -33.14
C GLN A 364 8.63 15.47 -32.78
N HIS A 365 8.01 14.62 -31.95
CA HIS A 365 6.55 14.51 -31.91
C HIS A 365 5.92 14.73 -30.52
N THR A 366 6.69 14.88 -29.45
CA THR A 366 6.15 15.11 -28.08
C THR A 366 5.14 16.26 -28.04
N SER A 367 5.45 17.42 -28.64
CA SER A 367 4.54 18.55 -28.69
C SER A 367 3.29 18.30 -29.53
N ASP A 368 3.39 17.43 -30.53
CA ASP A 368 2.29 17.13 -31.45
C ASP A 368 1.32 16.14 -30.80
N TYR A 369 1.79 15.11 -30.09
CA TYR A 369 0.91 14.25 -29.28
C TYR A 369 0.15 15.05 -28.22
N LEU A 370 0.85 15.94 -27.49
CA LEU A 370 0.24 16.81 -26.49
C LEU A 370 -0.82 17.74 -27.11
N TYR A 371 -0.54 18.28 -28.30
CA TYR A 371 -1.50 19.10 -29.03
C TYR A 371 -2.75 18.31 -29.40
N VAL A 372 -2.60 17.13 -30.01
CA VAL A 372 -3.75 16.28 -30.39
C VAL A 372 -4.57 15.91 -29.16
N ASN A 373 -3.92 15.49 -28.06
CA ASN A 373 -4.59 15.18 -26.80
C ASN A 373 -5.42 16.37 -26.29
N ALA A 374 -4.83 17.56 -26.25
CA ALA A 374 -5.53 18.76 -25.78
C ALA A 374 -6.71 19.15 -26.68
N GLU A 375 -6.56 19.08 -28.00
CA GLU A 375 -7.64 19.45 -28.93
C GLU A 375 -8.78 18.43 -28.96
N ILE A 376 -8.50 17.13 -28.83
CA ILE A 376 -9.53 16.11 -28.74
C ILE A 376 -10.25 16.16 -27.40
N GLN A 377 -9.53 16.35 -26.29
CA GLN A 377 -10.16 16.54 -24.98
C GLN A 377 -11.13 17.74 -25.00
N LYS A 378 -10.71 18.87 -25.59
CA LYS A 378 -11.59 20.05 -25.76
C LYS A 378 -12.80 19.75 -26.63
N TYR A 379 -12.62 19.01 -27.72
CA TYR A 379 -13.70 18.67 -28.65
C TYR A 379 -14.75 17.74 -28.02
N MET A 380 -14.31 16.73 -27.28
CA MET A 380 -15.21 15.78 -26.62
C MET A 380 -15.98 16.42 -25.45
N ASN A 381 -15.45 17.49 -24.86
CA ASN A 381 -16.12 18.21 -23.79
C ASN A 381 -17.45 18.83 -24.28
N GLY A 382 -18.57 18.29 -23.79
CA GLY A 382 -19.92 18.72 -24.19
C GLY A 382 -20.58 17.85 -25.27
N ILE A 383 -20.00 16.69 -25.60
CA ILE A 383 -20.62 15.70 -26.49
C ILE A 383 -20.93 14.42 -25.70
N ASP A 384 -22.22 14.16 -25.45
CA ASP A 384 -22.69 13.12 -24.50
C ASP A 384 -22.31 11.67 -24.84
N TYR A 385 -21.95 11.39 -26.09
CA TYR A 385 -21.53 10.05 -26.53
C TYR A 385 -20.00 9.89 -26.62
N LEU A 386 -19.23 10.93 -26.29
CA LEU A 386 -17.77 10.92 -26.33
C LEU A 386 -17.18 11.07 -24.93
N THR A 387 -16.20 10.23 -24.61
CA THR A 387 -15.46 10.30 -23.35
C THR A 387 -13.96 10.28 -23.61
N TYR A 388 -13.26 11.30 -23.10
CA TYR A 388 -11.79 11.36 -23.12
C TYR A 388 -11.20 10.61 -21.91
N ILE A 389 -10.33 9.64 -22.15
CA ILE A 389 -9.59 8.91 -21.11
C ILE A 389 -8.15 9.44 -21.07
N ASP A 390 -7.82 10.14 -19.98
CA ASP A 390 -6.50 10.77 -19.78
C ASP A 390 -5.49 9.81 -19.17
N THR A 391 -4.77 9.06 -20.01
CA THR A 391 -3.63 8.24 -19.58
C THR A 391 -2.33 9.02 -19.65
N CYS A 392 -2.21 9.96 -20.58
CA CYS A 392 -0.98 10.70 -20.88
C CYS A 392 -0.54 11.55 -19.68
N SER A 393 -1.40 12.41 -19.14
CA SER A 393 -0.98 13.29 -18.03
C SER A 393 -0.63 12.52 -16.75
N LYS A 394 -1.22 11.33 -16.58
CA LYS A 394 -1.02 10.47 -15.41
C LYS A 394 0.31 9.72 -15.46
N MET A 395 0.68 9.20 -16.62
CA MET A 395 1.91 8.44 -16.79
C MET A 395 3.12 9.34 -17.09
N PHE A 396 2.87 10.54 -17.62
CA PHE A 396 3.89 11.52 -18.02
C PHE A 396 3.61 12.91 -17.42
N PRO A 397 3.61 13.06 -16.08
CA PRO A 397 3.20 14.29 -15.40
C PRO A 397 4.08 15.50 -15.74
N ASP A 398 5.31 15.28 -16.15
CA ASP A 398 6.26 16.32 -16.56
C ASP A 398 6.14 16.69 -18.06
N ASN A 399 5.12 16.18 -18.76
CA ASN A 399 4.91 16.33 -20.21
C ASN A 399 6.12 15.88 -21.04
N GLN A 400 6.84 14.87 -20.55
CA GLN A 400 8.00 14.29 -21.20
C GLN A 400 7.90 12.76 -21.15
N PRO A 401 8.35 12.04 -22.20
CA PRO A 401 8.37 10.59 -22.18
C PRO A 401 9.33 10.07 -21.11
N VAL A 402 8.90 9.02 -20.41
CA VAL A 402 9.68 8.37 -19.34
C VAL A 402 10.14 7.00 -19.86
N PRO A 403 11.46 6.76 -20.06
CA PRO A 403 11.96 5.49 -20.61
C PRO A 403 11.51 4.24 -19.86
N ASP A 404 11.22 4.40 -18.57
CA ASP A 404 10.88 3.33 -17.64
C ASP A 404 9.54 2.63 -17.94
N TRP A 405 8.72 3.22 -18.80
CA TRP A 405 7.48 2.63 -19.28
C TRP A 405 7.65 1.78 -20.54
N PHE A 406 8.79 1.87 -21.24
CA PHE A 406 8.90 1.37 -22.61
C PHE A 406 9.79 0.14 -22.75
N ALA A 407 9.38 -0.75 -23.66
CA ALA A 407 10.12 -1.94 -24.06
C ALA A 407 11.14 -1.63 -25.17
N ASP A 408 10.72 -0.89 -26.18
CA ASP A 408 11.50 -0.55 -27.37
C ASP A 408 11.46 0.95 -27.66
N GLY A 409 11.18 1.75 -26.63
CA GLY A 409 11.03 3.20 -26.74
C GLY A 409 9.73 3.67 -27.37
N LEU A 410 8.90 2.77 -27.92
CA LEU A 410 7.56 3.08 -28.42
C LEU A 410 6.48 2.32 -27.64
N HIS A 411 6.57 1.00 -27.59
CA HIS A 411 5.58 0.14 -26.94
C HIS A 411 5.86 -0.01 -25.45
N PHE A 412 4.81 -0.10 -24.64
CA PHE A 412 4.95 -0.26 -23.21
C PHE A 412 5.60 -1.60 -22.82
N ASN A 413 6.41 -1.58 -21.76
CA ASN A 413 6.80 -2.79 -21.04
C ASN A 413 5.65 -3.25 -20.12
N THR A 414 5.87 -4.34 -19.36
CA THR A 414 4.87 -4.87 -18.43
C THR A 414 4.32 -3.82 -17.46
N ASP A 415 5.18 -2.97 -16.88
CA ASP A 415 4.72 -1.96 -15.92
C ASP A 415 3.90 -0.88 -16.60
N GLY A 416 4.32 -0.47 -17.81
CA GLY A 416 3.58 0.50 -18.62
C GLY A 416 2.17 0.00 -18.93
N TYR A 417 2.02 -1.25 -19.38
CA TYR A 417 0.70 -1.83 -19.65
C TYR A 417 -0.13 -2.05 -18.39
N ASN A 418 0.47 -2.48 -17.27
CA ASN A 418 -0.25 -2.61 -16.00
C ASN A 418 -0.84 -1.27 -15.54
N THR A 419 -0.10 -0.17 -15.67
CA THR A 419 -0.57 1.16 -15.32
C THR A 419 -1.57 1.71 -16.35
N TRP A 420 -1.26 1.60 -17.64
CA TRP A 420 -2.10 2.12 -18.72
C TRP A 420 -3.47 1.46 -18.77
N SER A 421 -3.52 0.12 -18.70
CA SER A 421 -4.78 -0.64 -18.66
C SER A 421 -5.61 -0.31 -17.42
N ALA A 422 -4.98 -0.16 -16.25
CA ALA A 422 -5.69 0.18 -15.03
C ALA A 422 -6.35 1.56 -15.10
N LEU A 423 -5.68 2.55 -15.70
CA LEU A 423 -6.27 3.88 -15.91
C LEU A 423 -7.47 3.86 -16.87
N ILE A 424 -7.40 3.03 -17.93
CA ILE A 424 -8.54 2.82 -18.83
C ILE A 424 -9.70 2.16 -18.08
N LEU A 425 -9.43 1.05 -17.39
CA LEU A 425 -10.43 0.30 -16.66
C LEU A 425 -11.11 1.13 -15.56
N ASP A 426 -10.35 1.94 -14.81
CA ASP A 426 -10.89 2.90 -13.85
C ASP A 426 -11.88 3.87 -14.54
N ALA A 427 -11.52 4.41 -15.72
CA ALA A 427 -12.37 5.33 -16.48
C ALA A 427 -13.62 4.67 -17.09
N LEU A 428 -13.55 3.36 -17.39
CA LEU A 428 -14.69 2.57 -17.86
C LEU A 428 -15.62 2.11 -16.73
N GLY A 429 -15.27 2.37 -15.46
CA GLY A 429 -16.05 1.94 -14.29
C GLY A 429 -15.75 0.51 -13.83
N TYR A 430 -14.62 -0.06 -14.24
CA TYR A 430 -14.15 -1.40 -13.88
C TYR A 430 -12.80 -1.35 -13.16
N PRO A 431 -12.67 -0.61 -12.05
CA PRO A 431 -11.38 -0.41 -11.42
C PRO A 431 -10.72 -1.74 -11.03
N LYS A 432 -9.40 -1.80 -11.21
CA LYS A 432 -8.62 -3.01 -10.94
C LYS A 432 -8.70 -3.37 -9.45
N ALA A 433 -9.19 -4.57 -9.16
CA ALA A 433 -9.39 -5.03 -7.80
C ALA A 433 -8.05 -5.20 -7.04
N THR A 434 -8.08 -4.95 -5.73
CA THR A 434 -6.98 -5.31 -4.84
C THR A 434 -6.90 -6.83 -4.65
N VAL A 435 -5.69 -7.33 -4.42
CA VAL A 435 -5.39 -8.74 -4.20
C VAL A 435 -4.74 -8.86 -2.84
N GLY A 436 -5.53 -9.10 -1.79
CA GLY A 436 -5.06 -8.97 -0.41
C GLY A 436 -4.63 -7.53 -0.11
N ASP A 437 -3.42 -7.34 0.43
CA ASP A 437 -2.87 -6.01 0.74
C ASP A 437 -2.15 -5.37 -0.47
N PHE A 438 -2.35 -5.91 -1.66
CA PHE A 438 -1.67 -5.51 -2.89
C PHE A 438 -2.64 -4.92 -3.91
N GLY A 439 -2.13 -4.08 -4.80
CA GLY A 439 -2.95 -3.40 -5.79
C GLY A 439 -2.18 -2.29 -6.48
N LYS A 440 -2.06 -1.14 -5.83
CA LYS A 440 -1.47 0.08 -6.39
C LYS A 440 -0.57 0.78 -5.36
N ALA A 441 0.67 1.05 -5.74
CA ALA A 441 1.61 1.87 -4.97
C ALA A 441 1.96 3.13 -5.80
N ASP A 442 1.59 4.31 -5.33
CA ASP A 442 1.68 5.55 -6.13
C ASP A 442 0.99 5.40 -7.51
N ILE A 443 1.72 5.43 -8.63
CA ILE A 443 1.18 5.19 -9.98
C ILE A 443 1.50 3.78 -10.53
N TYR A 444 2.09 2.91 -9.71
CA TYR A 444 2.51 1.56 -10.09
C TYR A 444 1.44 0.54 -9.73
N TYR A 445 0.85 -0.08 -10.75
CA TYR A 445 -0.21 -1.08 -10.59
C TYR A 445 0.36 -2.49 -10.65
N SER A 446 -0.18 -3.37 -9.80
CA SER A 446 0.15 -4.80 -9.79
C SER A 446 -0.33 -5.47 -11.07
N SER A 447 0.21 -6.62 -11.44
CA SER A 447 -0.28 -7.42 -12.56
C SER A 447 -1.60 -8.12 -12.22
N ASN A 448 -2.52 -8.25 -13.18
CA ASN A 448 -3.82 -8.94 -12.98
C ASN A 448 -3.70 -10.48 -12.89
N THR A 449 -2.48 -11.01 -13.02
CA THR A 449 -2.20 -12.45 -12.95
C THR A 449 -2.25 -13.00 -11.52
N PHE A 450 -2.19 -12.12 -10.50
CA PHE A 450 -2.28 -12.51 -9.10
C PHE A 450 -3.73 -12.63 -8.64
N LYS A 451 -4.04 -13.64 -7.85
CA LYS A 451 -5.40 -13.91 -7.32
C LYS A 451 -5.36 -14.19 -5.83
N ALA A 452 -6.27 -13.55 -5.10
CA ALA A 452 -6.46 -13.82 -3.68
C ALA A 452 -7.29 -15.10 -3.53
N ASN A 453 -6.82 -16.01 -2.68
CA ASN A 453 -7.50 -17.24 -2.35
C ASN A 453 -8.33 -17.06 -1.07
N SER A 454 -9.34 -17.91 -0.90
CA SER A 454 -10.23 -17.88 0.27
C SER A 454 -9.52 -18.18 1.60
N ASP A 455 -8.33 -18.79 1.56
CA ASP A 455 -7.50 -19.10 2.72
C ASP A 455 -6.53 -17.96 3.12
N GLY A 456 -6.64 -16.79 2.46
CA GLY A 456 -5.77 -15.63 2.71
C GLY A 456 -4.43 -15.69 1.99
N THR A 457 -4.15 -16.74 1.21
CA THR A 457 -2.96 -16.80 0.36
C THR A 457 -3.18 -16.07 -0.97
N ILE A 458 -2.10 -15.70 -1.64
CA ILE A 458 -2.12 -15.15 -3.00
C ILE A 458 -1.46 -16.15 -3.94
N SER A 459 -2.08 -16.41 -5.07
CA SER A 459 -1.55 -17.27 -6.12
C SER A 459 -1.23 -16.48 -7.39
N ASN A 460 -0.22 -16.93 -8.11
CA ASN A 460 0.02 -16.53 -9.48
C ASN A 460 0.43 -17.79 -10.24
N THR A 461 -0.27 -18.11 -11.33
CA THR A 461 -0.03 -19.35 -12.09
C THR A 461 1.11 -19.25 -13.10
N GLY A 462 1.81 -18.11 -13.17
CA GLY A 462 2.86 -17.81 -14.14
C GLY A 462 2.32 -17.49 -15.54
N LYS A 463 3.13 -16.80 -16.36
CA LYS A 463 2.79 -16.32 -17.72
C LYS A 463 3.89 -16.65 -18.72
N VAL A 464 3.51 -16.92 -19.97
CA VAL A 464 4.42 -17.01 -21.13
C VAL A 464 5.04 -15.64 -21.41
N ASN A 465 6.38 -15.55 -21.45
CA ASN A 465 7.12 -14.37 -21.90
C ASN A 465 6.85 -13.09 -21.10
N GLY A 466 6.77 -13.15 -19.77
CA GLY A 466 6.51 -11.93 -19.00
C GLY A 466 6.96 -11.97 -17.55
N GLU A 467 7.61 -10.88 -17.15
CA GLU A 467 7.66 -10.40 -15.78
C GLU A 467 6.23 -10.17 -15.26
N GLN A 468 5.96 -10.50 -13.99
CA GLN A 468 4.75 -10.07 -13.29
C GLN A 468 5.12 -9.49 -11.93
N SER A 469 4.51 -8.37 -11.58
CA SER A 469 4.84 -7.61 -10.37
C SER A 469 3.59 -7.40 -9.50
N LEU A 470 3.77 -7.47 -8.19
CA LEU A 470 2.73 -7.30 -7.18
C LEU A 470 3.21 -6.24 -6.21
N TRP A 471 2.49 -5.11 -6.11
CA TRP A 471 2.88 -3.95 -5.29
C TRP A 471 1.98 -3.81 -4.07
N PHE A 472 2.56 -3.58 -2.91
CA PHE A 472 1.79 -3.30 -1.69
C PHE A 472 0.95 -2.03 -1.87
N SER A 473 -0.34 -2.12 -1.59
CA SER A 473 -1.27 -1.00 -1.77
C SER A 473 -0.89 0.18 -0.89
N GLU A 474 -0.92 1.38 -1.47
CA GLU A 474 -0.70 2.65 -0.79
C GLU A 474 0.68 2.81 -0.12
N LEU A 475 1.64 1.93 -0.41
CA LEU A 475 2.97 1.95 0.19
C LEU A 475 4.00 2.56 -0.77
N TYR A 476 4.32 3.84 -0.56
CA TYR A 476 5.33 4.57 -1.34
C TYR A 476 6.21 5.43 -0.44
N GLU A 477 7.29 4.83 0.09
CA GLU A 477 8.03 5.40 1.21
C GLU A 477 9.56 5.36 1.05
N GLN A 478 10.25 6.30 1.72
CA GLN A 478 11.70 6.40 1.66
C GLN A 478 12.37 5.33 2.52
N ASN A 479 11.79 5.01 3.68
CA ASN A 479 12.28 3.99 4.61
C ASN A 479 11.18 2.97 4.83
N VAL A 480 11.43 1.71 4.50
CA VAL A 480 10.42 0.66 4.54
C VAL A 480 11.07 -0.71 4.72
N TYR A 481 10.42 -1.58 5.48
CA TYR A 481 10.68 -3.01 5.50
C TYR A 481 9.44 -3.74 4.99
N ALA A 482 9.63 -4.69 4.08
CA ALA A 482 8.59 -5.64 3.68
C ALA A 482 9.10 -7.07 3.84
N GLU A 483 8.22 -7.96 4.23
CA GLU A 483 8.48 -9.40 4.26
C GLU A 483 7.29 -10.20 3.73
N MET A 484 7.56 -11.40 3.22
CA MET A 484 6.56 -12.35 2.78
C MET A 484 7.11 -13.77 2.66
N ASN A 485 6.24 -14.76 2.81
CA ASN A 485 6.57 -16.17 2.56
C ASN A 485 6.16 -16.57 1.14
N VAL A 486 7.11 -17.02 0.33
CA VAL A 486 6.89 -17.43 -1.06
C VAL A 486 7.19 -18.92 -1.22
N LYS A 487 6.31 -19.64 -1.91
CA LYS A 487 6.51 -21.02 -2.36
C LYS A 487 6.43 -21.06 -3.88
N VAL A 488 7.37 -21.73 -4.53
CA VAL A 488 7.34 -21.99 -5.96
C VAL A 488 6.75 -23.37 -6.21
N ASN A 489 5.64 -23.42 -6.95
CA ASN A 489 4.93 -24.66 -7.25
C ASN A 489 5.50 -25.35 -8.49
N LYS A 490 5.76 -24.59 -9.57
CA LYS A 490 6.36 -25.09 -10.82
C LYS A 490 6.95 -23.96 -11.65
N ILE A 491 7.83 -24.33 -12.57
CA ILE A 491 8.27 -23.47 -13.67
C ILE A 491 7.17 -23.49 -14.73
N THR A 492 6.83 -22.31 -15.24
CA THR A 492 5.97 -22.17 -16.42
C THR A 492 6.82 -21.94 -17.67
N ASN A 493 6.33 -22.40 -18.82
CA ASN A 493 6.89 -22.06 -20.14
C ASN A 493 8.34 -22.51 -20.40
N LYS A 494 8.84 -23.48 -19.62
CA LYS A 494 10.19 -24.07 -19.78
C LYS A 494 11.32 -23.02 -19.68
N ASP A 495 11.17 -22.01 -18.84
CA ASP A 495 12.24 -21.06 -18.54
C ASP A 495 13.45 -21.76 -17.92
N GLU A 496 14.64 -21.51 -18.48
CA GLU A 496 15.91 -22.06 -17.97
C GLU A 496 16.43 -21.28 -16.75
N TYR A 497 16.03 -20.02 -16.59
CA TYR A 497 16.53 -19.10 -15.58
C TYR A 497 15.42 -18.40 -14.77
N PRO A 498 14.42 -19.14 -14.25
CA PRO A 498 13.29 -18.56 -13.54
C PRO A 498 13.72 -17.86 -12.26
N LYS A 499 13.11 -16.71 -11.98
CA LYS A 499 13.46 -15.84 -10.85
C LYS A 499 12.23 -15.36 -10.10
N PHE A 500 12.36 -15.22 -8.80
CA PHE A 500 11.37 -14.58 -7.95
C PHE A 500 12.05 -13.80 -6.83
N GLY A 501 11.42 -12.75 -6.34
CA GLY A 501 11.93 -12.02 -5.19
C GLY A 501 11.29 -10.64 -5.04
N LEU A 502 11.90 -9.81 -4.21
CA LEU A 502 11.34 -8.50 -3.85
C LEU A 502 11.87 -7.41 -4.78
N ALA A 503 10.96 -6.57 -5.26
CA ALA A 503 11.27 -5.45 -6.14
C ALA A 503 10.95 -4.11 -5.47
N LEU A 504 11.68 -3.09 -5.89
CA LEU A 504 11.49 -1.70 -5.49
C LEU A 504 11.39 -0.83 -6.74
N LYS A 505 10.41 0.07 -6.78
CA LYS A 505 10.26 1.02 -7.89
C LYS A 505 10.15 2.45 -7.39
N SER A 506 11.08 3.29 -7.82
CA SER A 506 11.07 4.74 -7.59
C SER A 506 10.78 5.49 -8.89
N LYS A 507 10.69 6.82 -8.83
CA LYS A 507 10.62 7.67 -10.03
C LYS A 507 11.81 7.44 -10.99
N ASN A 508 12.98 7.06 -10.46
CA ASN A 508 14.24 7.07 -11.20
C ASN A 508 14.87 5.68 -11.40
N ASN A 509 14.35 4.63 -10.75
CA ASN A 509 14.98 3.32 -10.77
C ASN A 509 13.99 2.19 -10.44
N HIS A 510 14.22 1.02 -11.01
CA HIS A 510 13.47 -0.21 -10.74
C HIS A 510 14.46 -1.31 -10.38
N VAL A 511 14.45 -1.74 -9.12
CA VAL A 511 15.44 -2.66 -8.53
C VAL A 511 14.76 -3.98 -8.19
N PHE A 512 15.42 -5.10 -8.45
CA PHE A 512 14.92 -6.43 -8.17
C PHE A 512 15.97 -7.27 -7.44
N PHE A 513 15.64 -7.64 -6.19
CA PHE A 513 16.35 -8.65 -5.44
C PHE A 513 15.70 -10.00 -5.68
N TYR A 514 16.47 -10.96 -6.16
CA TYR A 514 15.93 -12.21 -6.68
C TYR A 514 16.61 -13.42 -6.08
N ILE A 515 15.88 -14.52 -6.03
CA ILE A 515 16.40 -15.88 -5.98
C ILE A 515 16.32 -16.43 -7.39
N ASP A 516 17.45 -16.92 -7.92
CA ASP A 516 17.46 -17.75 -9.12
C ASP A 516 17.03 -19.17 -8.73
N ALA A 517 15.82 -19.54 -9.16
CA ALA A 517 15.24 -20.82 -8.83
C ALA A 517 15.91 -21.96 -9.62
N GLY A 518 16.59 -21.66 -10.73
CA GLY A 518 17.18 -22.65 -11.63
C GLY A 518 16.14 -23.53 -12.33
N SER A 519 16.52 -24.09 -13.48
CA SER A 519 15.65 -24.94 -14.31
C SER A 519 15.13 -26.23 -13.64
N ALA A 520 15.77 -26.67 -12.56
CA ALA A 520 15.34 -27.83 -11.76
C ALA A 520 14.65 -27.44 -10.44
N LEU A 521 14.42 -26.14 -10.17
CA LEU A 521 13.92 -25.62 -8.90
C LEU A 521 14.78 -26.00 -7.68
N THR A 522 16.09 -26.10 -7.90
CA THR A 522 17.12 -26.38 -6.87
C THR A 522 18.14 -25.24 -6.78
N GLY A 523 17.96 -24.15 -7.53
CA GLY A 523 18.81 -22.97 -7.50
C GLY A 523 18.80 -22.31 -6.13
N LYS A 524 19.96 -21.79 -5.73
CA LYS A 524 20.19 -21.18 -4.40
C LYS A 524 20.83 -19.81 -4.48
N TYR A 525 21.07 -19.33 -5.69
CA TYR A 525 21.74 -18.06 -5.90
C TYR A 525 20.76 -16.91 -5.64
N ALA A 526 21.13 -15.99 -4.75
CA ALA A 526 20.38 -14.77 -4.51
C ALA A 526 21.16 -13.57 -5.04
N GLY A 527 20.52 -12.73 -5.83
CA GLY A 527 21.14 -11.62 -6.54
C GLY A 527 20.36 -10.31 -6.45
N LEU A 528 20.96 -9.25 -6.96
CA LEU A 528 20.31 -7.97 -7.24
C LEU A 528 20.54 -7.60 -8.71
N THR A 529 19.51 -7.04 -9.34
CA THR A 529 19.59 -6.35 -10.62
C THR A 529 18.74 -5.07 -10.55
N TYR A 530 18.91 -4.19 -11.52
CA TYR A 530 18.05 -3.04 -11.71
C TYR A 530 17.83 -2.80 -13.20
N ARG A 531 16.71 -2.18 -13.56
CA ARG A 531 16.50 -1.72 -14.93
C ARG A 531 17.28 -0.43 -15.13
N THR A 532 18.03 -0.38 -16.22
CA THR A 532 18.71 0.84 -16.64
C THR A 532 18.14 1.21 -18.01
N PRO A 533 17.71 2.46 -18.23
CA PRO A 533 17.43 2.92 -19.57
C PRO A 533 18.63 2.63 -20.48
N VAL A 534 18.40 1.87 -21.54
CA VAL A 534 19.41 1.56 -22.55
C VAL A 534 19.08 2.28 -23.85
N THR A 535 20.11 2.81 -24.51
CA THR A 535 19.98 3.31 -25.88
C THR A 535 19.93 2.11 -26.82
N LEU A 536 18.82 1.96 -27.55
CA LEU A 536 18.63 0.91 -28.53
C LEU A 536 19.19 1.29 -29.90
N ASN A 537 19.29 0.31 -30.80
CA ASN A 537 19.70 0.54 -32.17
C ASN A 537 18.68 1.46 -32.86
N GLY A 538 19.11 2.68 -33.20
CA GLY A 538 18.22 3.77 -33.62
C GLY A 538 18.25 5.01 -32.71
N GLY A 539 18.91 4.95 -31.55
CA GLY A 539 19.22 6.12 -30.72
C GLY A 539 18.21 6.48 -29.63
N PHE A 540 17.12 5.72 -29.48
CA PHE A 540 16.08 5.93 -28.47
C PHE A 540 16.31 5.12 -27.19
N LEU A 541 15.73 5.59 -26.07
CA LEU A 541 15.89 4.98 -24.75
C LEU A 541 14.74 4.05 -24.38
N ALA A 542 15.03 2.85 -23.88
CA ALA A 542 14.02 1.92 -23.35
C ALA A 542 14.47 1.23 -22.06
N SER A 543 13.51 0.75 -21.27
CA SER A 543 13.74 0.09 -19.98
C SER A 543 13.01 -1.26 -19.94
N GLN A 544 13.29 -2.11 -20.93
CA GLN A 544 12.79 -3.49 -20.96
C GLN A 544 13.70 -4.46 -20.22
N TYR A 545 15.00 -4.20 -20.31
CA TYR A 545 16.02 -5.18 -19.94
C TYR A 545 16.51 -4.92 -18.53
N TRP A 546 16.54 -6.00 -17.76
CA TRP A 546 17.23 -6.04 -16.48
C TRP A 546 18.73 -6.11 -16.71
N ASN A 547 19.50 -5.30 -15.98
CA ASN A 547 20.95 -5.33 -16.05
C ASN A 547 21.49 -6.51 -15.22
N TRP A 548 21.43 -7.71 -15.79
CA TRP A 548 21.87 -8.94 -15.13
C TRP A 548 23.38 -8.97 -14.85
N SER A 549 24.17 -8.15 -15.57
CA SER A 549 25.63 -8.07 -15.42
C SER A 549 26.09 -7.40 -14.11
N VAL A 550 25.21 -6.69 -13.41
CA VAL A 550 25.52 -6.06 -12.11
C VAL A 550 25.83 -7.12 -11.05
N GLY A 551 25.19 -8.29 -11.13
CA GLY A 551 25.66 -9.55 -10.57
C GLY A 551 26.12 -9.56 -9.10
N ILE A 552 25.67 -8.65 -8.24
CA ILE A 552 25.98 -8.71 -6.81
C ILE A 552 25.15 -9.86 -6.26
N GLY A 553 25.80 -10.93 -5.79
CA GLY A 553 25.07 -12.11 -5.32
C GLY A 553 25.80 -12.92 -4.26
N GLY A 554 24.99 -13.71 -3.56
CA GLY A 554 25.42 -14.61 -2.49
C GLY A 554 24.62 -15.91 -2.53
N ASN A 555 25.15 -16.95 -1.89
CA ASN A 555 24.43 -18.20 -1.74
C ASN A 555 23.35 -18.05 -0.66
N SER A 556 22.14 -18.48 -0.96
CA SER A 556 21.05 -18.62 0.00
C SER A 556 20.88 -20.09 0.41
N THR A 557 20.30 -20.33 1.59
CA THR A 557 19.90 -21.67 2.05
C THR A 557 18.43 -21.98 1.73
N ALA A 558 17.81 -21.20 0.85
CA ALA A 558 16.39 -21.29 0.55
C ALA A 558 15.98 -22.69 0.06
N VAL A 559 14.84 -23.16 0.56
CA VAL A 559 14.12 -24.33 0.05
C VAL A 559 12.69 -23.87 -0.19
N TYR A 560 12.30 -23.73 -1.46
CA TYR A 560 11.05 -23.08 -1.89
C TYR A 560 10.11 -24.01 -2.67
N THR A 561 10.46 -25.29 -2.77
CA THR A 561 9.69 -26.34 -3.46
C THR A 561 9.30 -27.48 -2.52
N GLY A 562 8.46 -28.40 -3.00
CA GLY A 562 8.01 -29.56 -2.23
C GLY A 562 7.12 -29.18 -1.04
N GLY A 563 6.37 -28.09 -1.15
CA GLY A 563 5.53 -27.55 -0.07
C GLY A 563 6.24 -26.57 0.87
N ASN A 564 7.55 -26.35 0.70
CA ASN A 564 8.32 -25.44 1.55
C ASN A 564 8.15 -23.98 1.13
N TYR A 565 8.02 -23.10 2.12
CA TYR A 565 8.02 -21.65 1.94
C TYR A 565 9.40 -21.09 2.26
N VAL A 566 9.85 -20.11 1.49
CA VAL A 566 10.99 -19.26 1.82
C VAL A 566 10.49 -17.91 2.31
N LYS A 567 11.02 -17.44 3.44
CA LYS A 567 10.75 -16.09 3.93
C LYS A 567 11.67 -15.11 3.23
N LEU A 568 11.10 -14.15 2.50
CA LEU A 568 11.83 -13.04 1.88
C LEU A 568 11.60 -11.78 2.71
N GLY A 569 12.65 -10.98 2.90
CA GLY A 569 12.54 -9.67 3.52
C GLY A 569 13.41 -8.64 2.80
N LEU A 570 12.97 -7.39 2.72
CA LEU A 570 13.73 -6.31 2.11
C LEU A 570 13.60 -5.05 2.96
N LEU A 571 14.73 -4.60 3.50
CA LEU A 571 14.87 -3.34 4.22
C LEU A 571 15.43 -2.28 3.28
N LYS A 572 14.73 -1.15 3.15
CA LYS A 572 15.19 0.08 2.52
C LYS A 572 15.36 1.18 3.56
N VAL A 573 16.52 1.84 3.57
CA VAL A 573 16.85 3.01 4.41
C VAL A 573 17.52 4.04 3.52
N GLY A 574 16.76 5.05 3.07
CA GLY A 574 17.23 5.94 2.02
C GLY A 574 17.64 5.13 0.78
N SER A 575 18.88 5.29 0.33
CA SER A 575 19.46 4.56 -0.81
C SER A 575 20.15 3.23 -0.42
N ASP A 576 20.10 2.83 0.85
CA ASP A 576 20.64 1.57 1.36
C ASP A 576 19.57 0.49 1.42
N LEU A 577 19.85 -0.67 0.83
CA LEU A 577 18.93 -1.79 0.63
C LEU A 577 19.56 -3.09 1.17
N TYR A 578 18.80 -3.88 1.93
CA TYR A 578 19.26 -5.13 2.52
C TYR A 578 18.22 -6.24 2.30
N PHE A 579 18.62 -7.31 1.63
CA PHE A 579 17.76 -8.44 1.25
C PHE A 579 18.02 -9.64 2.14
N TYR A 580 16.94 -10.08 2.79
CA TYR A 580 16.87 -11.18 3.72
C TYR A 580 16.24 -12.40 3.04
N VAL A 581 16.83 -13.56 3.30
CA VAL A 581 16.24 -14.87 2.98
C VAL A 581 16.30 -15.70 4.25
N ASN A 582 15.15 -16.14 4.75
CA ASN A 582 15.00 -16.86 6.02
C ASN A 582 15.71 -16.13 7.18
N ASP A 583 15.42 -14.83 7.31
CA ASP A 583 15.95 -13.92 8.34
C ASP A 583 17.47 -13.67 8.29
N VAL A 584 18.16 -14.15 7.24
CA VAL A 584 19.59 -13.90 7.01
C VAL A 584 19.77 -12.94 5.85
N ILE A 585 20.60 -11.90 6.03
CA ILE A 585 20.99 -11.01 4.93
C ILE A 585 21.86 -11.79 3.95
N VAL A 586 21.34 -12.02 2.74
CA VAL A 586 22.05 -12.70 1.67
C VAL A 586 22.58 -11.73 0.61
N ASN A 587 22.05 -10.50 0.58
CA ASN A 587 22.47 -9.46 -0.34
C ASN A 587 22.18 -8.05 0.21
N SER A 588 22.92 -7.04 -0.23
CA SER A 588 22.66 -5.64 0.11
C SER A 588 23.28 -4.70 -0.92
N VAL A 589 22.83 -3.45 -0.99
CA VAL A 589 23.45 -2.37 -1.79
C VAL A 589 23.27 -1.03 -1.10
N SER A 590 24.28 -0.17 -1.21
CA SER A 590 24.31 1.15 -0.58
C SER A 590 24.53 2.23 -1.61
N ASN A 591 24.01 3.43 -1.33
CA ASN A 591 24.11 4.58 -2.23
C ASN A 591 23.63 4.27 -3.66
N LEU A 592 22.62 3.41 -3.81
CA LEU A 592 22.11 3.07 -5.13
C LEU A 592 21.42 4.30 -5.73
N THR A 593 22.00 4.83 -6.81
CA THR A 593 21.49 6.03 -7.48
C THR A 593 20.04 5.86 -7.90
N GLY A 594 19.21 6.88 -7.64
CA GLY A 594 17.78 6.86 -7.94
C GLY A 594 16.92 6.15 -6.91
N MET A 595 17.50 5.60 -5.83
CA MET A 595 16.77 4.95 -4.73
C MET A 595 16.73 5.78 -3.44
N ASP A 596 17.32 6.97 -3.43
CA ASP A 596 17.35 7.92 -2.32
C ASP A 596 15.96 8.44 -1.94
N GLY A 597 15.04 8.54 -2.91
CA GLY A 597 13.66 8.97 -2.71
C GLY A 597 12.69 7.89 -2.20
N LYS A 598 11.39 8.17 -2.35
CA LYS A 598 10.31 7.22 -2.07
C LYS A 598 10.30 6.08 -3.10
N SER A 599 9.86 4.90 -2.68
CA SER A 599 9.73 3.75 -3.58
C SER A 599 8.53 2.90 -3.22
N ALA A 600 7.90 2.33 -4.24
CA ALA A 600 7.00 1.20 -4.11
C ALA A 600 7.84 -0.04 -3.79
N ILE A 601 7.28 -0.95 -3.00
CA ILE A 601 7.90 -2.23 -2.67
C ILE A 601 6.90 -3.35 -2.97
N GLY A 602 7.41 -4.46 -3.47
CA GLY A 602 6.56 -5.53 -3.98
C GLY A 602 7.31 -6.82 -4.25
N LEU A 603 6.61 -7.78 -4.85
CA LEU A 603 7.17 -9.03 -5.36
C LEU A 603 7.20 -8.97 -6.89
N THR A 604 8.29 -9.45 -7.49
CA THR A 604 8.37 -9.71 -8.92
C THR A 604 8.70 -11.18 -9.16
N VAL A 605 8.02 -11.79 -10.15
CA VAL A 605 8.25 -13.17 -10.57
C VAL A 605 8.41 -13.27 -12.09
N PHE A 606 9.23 -14.22 -12.53
CA PHE A 606 9.50 -14.51 -13.94
C PHE A 606 9.14 -15.97 -14.21
N ASN A 607 8.11 -16.19 -15.02
CA ASN A 607 7.70 -17.51 -15.49
C ASN A 607 7.51 -18.56 -14.36
N LEU A 608 7.02 -18.16 -13.19
CA LEU A 608 6.82 -19.07 -12.04
C LEU A 608 5.36 -19.12 -11.60
N ASP A 609 4.90 -20.33 -11.30
CA ASP A 609 3.69 -20.56 -10.50
C ASP A 609 4.09 -20.45 -9.01
N VAL A 610 3.52 -19.49 -8.30
CA VAL A 610 3.86 -19.22 -6.89
C VAL A 610 2.62 -19.13 -6.00
N THR A 611 2.82 -19.44 -4.72
CA THR A 611 1.89 -19.15 -3.63
C THR A 611 2.57 -18.28 -2.59
N ILE A 612 1.91 -17.20 -2.17
CA ILE A 612 2.42 -16.18 -1.26
C ILE A 612 1.51 -16.14 -0.03
N LYS A 613 2.10 -15.99 1.16
CA LYS A 613 1.37 -15.82 2.43
C LYS A 613 2.21 -15.06 3.45
N ASP A 614 1.64 -14.80 4.62
CA ASP A 614 2.32 -14.21 5.79
C ASP A 614 3.15 -12.97 5.38
N TYR A 615 2.53 -12.06 4.63
CA TYR A 615 3.17 -10.85 4.13
C TYR A 615 2.87 -9.68 5.06
N SER A 616 3.84 -8.78 5.24
CA SER A 616 3.67 -7.58 6.05
C SER A 616 4.63 -6.48 5.64
N THR A 617 4.34 -5.25 6.05
CA THR A 617 5.21 -4.09 5.82
C THR A 617 5.23 -3.17 7.04
N THR A 618 6.31 -2.39 7.18
CA THR A 618 6.40 -1.33 8.18
C THR A 618 7.32 -0.21 7.71
N THR A 619 6.94 1.03 8.02
CA THR A 619 7.79 2.21 7.83
C THR A 619 8.62 2.54 9.08
N ASN A 620 8.28 1.94 10.23
CA ASN A 620 9.07 2.03 11.45
C ASN A 620 10.19 0.98 11.41
N VAL A 621 11.29 1.34 10.75
CA VAL A 621 12.38 0.42 10.43
C VAL A 621 13.52 0.40 11.47
N GLN A 622 13.42 1.14 12.57
CA GLN A 622 14.55 1.33 13.49
C GLN A 622 15.05 0.01 14.10
N SER A 623 14.15 -0.91 14.46
CA SER A 623 14.54 -2.23 14.99
C SER A 623 15.35 -3.06 13.98
N TYR A 624 15.03 -2.96 12.69
CA TYR A 624 15.77 -3.63 11.62
C TYR A 624 17.13 -2.96 11.38
N ILE A 625 17.20 -1.63 11.49
CA ILE A 625 18.45 -0.85 11.46
C ILE A 625 19.38 -1.26 12.63
N ASP A 626 18.82 -1.43 13.82
CA ASP A 626 19.58 -1.83 15.00
C ASP A 626 20.08 -3.28 14.88
N ALA A 627 19.28 -4.16 14.28
CA ALA A 627 19.66 -5.54 14.00
C ALA A 627 20.89 -5.63 13.08
N ILE A 628 20.96 -4.81 12.02
CA ILE A 628 22.13 -4.81 11.11
C ILE A 628 23.38 -4.13 11.69
N ASN A 629 23.21 -3.30 12.73
CA ASN A 629 24.31 -2.70 13.48
C ASN A 629 24.93 -3.66 14.50
N THR A 630 24.29 -4.81 14.73
CA THR A 630 24.74 -5.85 15.65
C THR A 630 25.60 -6.87 14.93
N VAL A 631 26.77 -7.19 15.49
CA VAL A 631 27.66 -8.20 14.91
C VAL A 631 27.08 -9.60 15.15
N ALA A 632 26.85 -10.35 14.07
CA ALA A 632 26.28 -11.68 14.13
C ALA A 632 27.18 -12.64 14.94
N SER A 633 26.55 -13.47 15.77
CA SER A 633 27.25 -14.42 16.64
C SER A 633 28.03 -15.45 15.82
N THR A 634 29.29 -15.68 16.16
CA THR A 634 30.10 -16.74 15.54
C THR A 634 30.32 -17.91 16.50
N ARG A 635 30.50 -19.11 15.95
CA ARG A 635 30.83 -20.32 16.72
C ARG A 635 32.35 -20.42 16.91
N PHE A 636 32.80 -21.07 17.98
CA PHE A 636 34.23 -21.19 18.32
C PHE A 636 34.64 -22.65 18.54
N ASP A 637 35.86 -22.97 18.13
CA ASP A 637 36.56 -24.20 18.47
C ASP A 637 37.49 -23.94 19.66
N ALA A 638 37.39 -24.79 20.68
CA ALA A 638 38.16 -24.71 21.92
C ALA A 638 39.35 -25.70 21.91
N ASN A 639 40.46 -25.30 22.54
CA ASN A 639 41.36 -26.26 23.16
C ASN A 639 40.80 -26.68 24.55
N SER A 640 41.40 -27.67 25.22
CA SER A 640 40.90 -28.20 26.51
C SER A 640 40.86 -27.20 27.68
N ALA A 641 41.34 -25.96 27.51
CA ALA A 641 41.36 -24.92 28.54
C ALA A 641 40.07 -24.08 28.64
N TYR A 642 39.12 -24.24 27.71
CA TYR A 642 37.94 -23.37 27.60
C TYR A 642 36.61 -24.09 27.81
N ASN A 643 35.67 -23.39 28.45
CA ASN A 643 34.25 -23.72 28.39
C ASN A 643 33.58 -22.78 27.38
N ILE A 644 33.07 -23.34 26.28
CA ILE A 644 32.40 -22.58 25.21
C ILE A 644 30.91 -22.91 25.22
N LYS A 645 30.06 -21.89 25.37
CA LYS A 645 28.59 -21.99 25.27
C LYS A 645 28.09 -21.02 24.20
N GLY A 646 27.88 -21.54 22.99
CA GLY A 646 27.53 -20.73 21.83
C GLY A 646 28.69 -19.82 21.43
N ASN A 647 28.50 -18.51 21.60
CA ASN A 647 29.47 -17.44 21.32
C ASN A 647 30.08 -16.84 22.60
N ASN A 648 29.96 -17.53 23.73
CA ASN A 648 30.53 -17.13 25.01
C ASN A 648 31.66 -18.09 25.38
N ILE A 649 32.79 -17.55 25.81
CA ILE A 649 34.03 -18.26 26.09
C ILE A 649 34.47 -17.93 27.51
N THR A 650 34.65 -18.96 28.34
CA THR A 650 35.14 -18.80 29.71
C THR A 650 36.40 -19.62 29.90
N ASN A 651 37.44 -19.01 30.49
CA ASN A 651 38.62 -19.69 31.03
C ASN A 651 38.75 -19.32 32.52
N THR A 652 38.90 -20.33 33.38
CA THR A 652 39.03 -20.15 34.84
C THR A 652 40.30 -20.74 35.44
N THR A 653 41.05 -21.57 34.70
CA THR A 653 42.11 -22.41 35.28
C THR A 653 43.38 -22.52 34.44
N ALA A 654 43.36 -22.16 33.16
CA ALA A 654 44.54 -22.30 32.32
C ALA A 654 45.48 -21.10 32.49
N GLY A 655 46.57 -21.33 33.22
CA GLY A 655 47.76 -20.49 33.17
C GLY A 655 48.50 -20.63 31.83
N GLY A 656 49.44 -19.73 31.56
CA GLY A 656 50.19 -19.66 30.31
C GLY A 656 49.43 -18.97 29.18
N GLU A 657 49.86 -19.20 27.95
CA GLU A 657 49.19 -18.72 26.73
C GLU A 657 48.05 -19.66 26.34
N SER A 658 46.86 -19.11 26.11
CA SER A 658 45.70 -19.89 25.64
C SER A 658 44.90 -19.08 24.62
N SER A 659 44.33 -19.76 23.62
CA SER A 659 43.52 -19.13 22.58
C SER A 659 42.30 -19.99 22.21
N ALA A 660 41.22 -19.32 21.80
CA ALA A 660 40.03 -19.93 21.22
C ALA A 660 39.76 -19.26 19.87
N TRP A 661 39.51 -20.08 18.83
CA TRP A 661 39.44 -19.61 17.44
C TRP A 661 38.02 -19.72 16.90
N ALA A 662 37.60 -18.74 16.10
CA ALA A 662 36.29 -18.76 15.45
C ALA A 662 36.25 -19.84 14.36
N THR A 663 35.21 -20.68 14.36
CA THR A 663 35.05 -21.77 13.40
C THR A 663 34.63 -21.23 12.04
N GLY A 664 35.21 -21.75 10.95
CA GLY A 664 34.82 -21.38 9.58
C GLY A 664 35.20 -19.95 9.19
N VAL A 665 36.10 -19.30 9.95
CA VAL A 665 36.60 -17.96 9.65
C VAL A 665 38.02 -18.05 9.12
N ASN A 666 38.16 -17.83 7.81
CA ASN A 666 39.44 -17.64 7.14
C ASN A 666 39.29 -16.54 6.08
N HIS A 667 39.59 -15.29 6.43
CA HIS A 667 39.25 -14.13 5.58
C HIS A 667 40.32 -13.03 5.58
N SER A 668 40.49 -12.33 4.46
CA SER A 668 41.46 -11.24 4.30
C SER A 668 40.87 -9.86 4.67
N LYS A 669 39.55 -9.79 4.88
CA LYS A 669 38.82 -8.56 5.23
C LYS A 669 37.64 -8.86 6.16
N PHE A 670 37.59 -8.28 7.36
CA PHE A 670 36.50 -8.56 8.33
C PHE A 670 36.43 -7.50 9.44
N TYR A 671 35.38 -7.56 10.25
CA TYR A 671 35.29 -6.90 11.55
C TYR A 671 34.86 -7.94 12.58
N PHE A 672 35.74 -8.20 13.55
CA PHE A 672 35.48 -9.10 14.67
C PHE A 672 35.17 -8.26 15.90
N GLU A 673 34.19 -8.66 16.71
CA GLU A 673 33.78 -7.93 17.92
C GLU A 673 33.54 -8.90 19.07
N THR A 674 33.90 -8.50 20.28
CA THR A 674 33.66 -9.29 21.50
C THR A 674 33.62 -8.37 22.72
N GLU A 675 32.93 -8.79 23.77
CA GLU A 675 32.99 -8.14 25.08
C GLU A 675 33.79 -9.02 26.05
N ILE A 676 34.82 -8.48 26.70
CA ILE A 676 35.66 -9.24 27.63
C ILE A 676 35.60 -8.69 29.06
N THR A 677 35.61 -9.59 30.04
CA THR A 677 35.83 -9.28 31.46
C THR A 677 36.90 -10.21 32.02
N LEU A 678 37.82 -9.65 32.81
CA LEU A 678 38.92 -10.36 33.45
C LEU A 678 38.57 -10.58 34.93
N ASN A 679 38.67 -11.83 35.38
CA ASN A 679 38.19 -12.25 36.69
C ASN A 679 39.32 -12.23 37.73
N SER A 680 40.46 -12.83 37.40
CA SER A 680 41.61 -12.93 38.29
C SER A 680 42.89 -13.19 37.51
N VAL A 681 44.01 -12.78 38.09
CA VAL A 681 45.35 -13.10 37.58
C VAL A 681 45.75 -14.49 38.05
N LEU A 682 46.29 -15.29 37.12
CA LEU A 682 46.82 -16.63 37.37
C LEU A 682 48.35 -16.55 37.50
N ASN A 683 48.94 -17.47 38.26
CA ASN A 683 50.41 -17.62 38.42
C ASN A 683 51.15 -16.35 38.90
N SER A 684 50.44 -15.39 39.52
CA SER A 684 51.03 -14.12 39.97
C SER A 684 51.76 -13.33 38.88
N ASP A 685 51.37 -13.50 37.61
CA ASP A 685 51.94 -12.76 36.48
C ASP A 685 51.79 -11.25 36.71
N ALA A 686 52.87 -10.49 36.56
CA ALA A 686 52.87 -9.03 36.73
C ALA A 686 52.31 -8.30 35.51
N ALA A 687 52.35 -8.91 34.32
CA ALA A 687 51.98 -8.30 33.05
C ALA A 687 51.01 -9.16 32.20
N PRO A 688 49.87 -9.62 32.77
CA PRO A 688 48.93 -10.47 32.06
C PRO A 688 48.19 -9.72 30.94
N LYS A 689 47.83 -10.44 29.86
CA LYS A 689 47.25 -9.88 28.63
C LYS A 689 46.01 -10.65 28.20
N ALA A 690 45.02 -9.96 27.64
CA ALA A 690 43.87 -10.59 27.00
C ALA A 690 43.37 -9.76 25.82
N GLY A 691 42.90 -10.40 24.75
CA GLY A 691 42.27 -9.67 23.65
C GLY A 691 42.00 -10.52 22.42
N ILE A 692 42.02 -9.85 21.26
CA ILE A 692 41.70 -10.45 19.96
C ILE A 692 43.01 -10.88 19.29
N THR A 693 43.05 -12.10 18.76
CA THR A 693 44.21 -12.64 18.05
C THR A 693 43.87 -12.98 16.61
N VAL A 694 44.86 -12.84 15.71
CA VAL A 694 44.77 -13.34 14.34
C VAL A 694 46.00 -14.20 14.01
N ASN A 695 45.79 -15.25 13.23
CA ASN A 695 46.86 -16.15 12.80
C ASN A 695 46.82 -16.31 11.28
N LEU A 696 47.99 -16.13 10.66
CA LEU A 696 48.23 -16.46 9.26
C LEU A 696 49.19 -17.63 9.20
N GLN A 697 48.73 -18.76 8.65
CA GLN A 697 49.51 -19.99 8.59
C GLN A 697 50.84 -19.76 7.84
N GLY A 698 51.93 -20.23 8.44
CA GLY A 698 53.29 -20.07 7.89
C GLY A 698 53.90 -18.68 8.08
N VAL A 699 53.13 -17.67 8.51
CA VAL A 699 53.60 -16.30 8.73
C VAL A 699 53.74 -16.00 10.22
N GLY A 700 52.68 -16.17 11.01
CA GLY A 700 52.72 -15.93 12.45
C GLY A 700 51.39 -15.50 13.05
N THR A 701 51.46 -14.97 14.27
CA THR A 701 50.30 -14.57 15.09
C THR A 701 50.42 -13.11 15.51
N LEU A 702 49.33 -12.35 15.39
CA LEU A 702 49.17 -11.02 15.99
C LEU A 702 48.20 -11.11 17.16
N LEU A 703 48.48 -10.33 18.20
CA LEU A 703 47.60 -10.14 19.34
C LEU A 703 47.32 -8.66 19.50
N PHE A 704 46.05 -8.28 19.55
CA PHE A 704 45.55 -6.97 19.98
C PHE A 704 44.97 -7.13 21.38
N TYR A 705 45.58 -6.49 22.38
CA TYR A 705 45.37 -6.83 23.78
C TYR A 705 44.99 -5.63 24.64
N ILE A 706 44.35 -5.93 25.77
CA ILE A 706 44.36 -5.12 27.00
C ILE A 706 45.50 -5.65 27.88
N ASP A 707 46.28 -4.72 28.44
CA ASP A 707 47.26 -4.99 29.48
C ASP A 707 46.65 -4.74 30.85
N ALA A 708 46.43 -5.83 31.60
CA ALA A 708 45.69 -5.78 32.85
C ALA A 708 46.53 -5.39 34.07
N ILE A 709 47.86 -5.28 33.90
CA ILE A 709 48.89 -4.86 34.88
C ILE A 709 48.60 -5.28 36.34
N ASN A 710 49.36 -6.24 36.86
CA ASN A 710 49.14 -6.82 38.17
C ASN A 710 50.17 -6.36 39.23
N THR A 711 50.49 -5.06 39.27
CA THR A 711 51.40 -4.46 40.26
C THR A 711 50.64 -3.71 41.35
N GLY A 712 49.58 -4.32 41.89
CA GLY A 712 48.73 -3.76 42.96
C GLY A 712 47.44 -3.09 42.47
N SER A 713 47.20 -3.04 41.16
CA SER A 713 46.08 -2.32 40.56
C SER A 713 45.42 -3.08 39.38
N PHE A 714 45.16 -4.38 39.58
CA PHE A 714 44.47 -5.20 38.59
C PHE A 714 43.13 -4.57 38.17
N GLY A 715 42.96 -4.31 36.88
CA GLY A 715 41.73 -3.73 36.36
C GLY A 715 41.60 -2.21 36.49
N THR A 716 42.62 -1.50 36.97
CA THR A 716 42.59 -0.03 37.07
C THR A 716 43.42 0.67 36.00
N ASN A 717 44.32 -0.06 35.32
CA ASN A 717 45.14 0.46 34.23
C ASN A 717 44.53 0.11 32.88
N ALA A 718 44.64 0.97 31.88
CA ALA A 718 43.88 0.83 30.64
C ALA A 718 44.76 0.92 29.39
N TRP A 719 45.92 0.26 29.45
CA TRP A 719 46.79 0.11 28.29
C TRP A 719 46.22 -0.92 27.34
N VAL A 720 46.17 -0.55 26.06
CA VAL A 720 45.81 -1.47 24.98
C VAL A 720 46.86 -1.39 23.89
N GLY A 721 47.16 -2.51 23.23
CA GLY A 721 48.27 -2.57 22.29
C GLY A 721 48.16 -3.69 21.29
N TYR A 722 49.18 -3.82 20.46
CA TYR A 722 49.37 -5.01 19.64
C TYR A 722 50.81 -5.51 19.68
N VAL A 723 50.98 -6.82 19.43
CA VAL A 723 52.29 -7.47 19.35
C VAL A 723 52.25 -8.61 18.32
N TYR A 724 53.40 -8.88 17.70
CA TYR A 724 53.59 -9.92 16.67
C TYR A 724 54.52 -11.04 17.16
N ARG A 725 54.15 -12.27 16.84
CA ARG A 725 55.00 -13.47 16.96
C ARG A 725 55.16 -14.14 15.59
N PRO A 726 56.39 -14.24 15.05
CA PRO A 726 56.68 -14.99 13.83
C PRO A 726 56.32 -16.48 13.94
N SER A 727 55.97 -17.10 12.81
CA SER A 727 55.77 -18.55 12.73
C SER A 727 57.08 -19.28 13.05
N GLY A 728 56.98 -20.35 13.85
CA GLY A 728 58.13 -21.18 14.24
C GLY A 728 58.93 -20.66 15.44
N THR A 729 58.54 -19.56 16.09
CA THR A 729 59.19 -19.04 17.31
C THR A 729 58.28 -19.19 18.54
N THR A 730 58.88 -19.26 19.73
CA THR A 730 58.17 -19.20 21.01
C THR A 730 58.00 -17.77 21.52
N GLU A 731 58.92 -16.87 21.16
CA GLU A 731 59.02 -15.50 21.68
C GLU A 731 58.14 -14.50 20.93
N TRP A 732 57.44 -13.64 21.68
CA TRP A 732 56.70 -12.47 21.17
C TRP A 732 57.62 -11.25 21.06
N ASN A 733 57.44 -10.43 20.02
CA ASN A 733 58.30 -9.27 19.76
C ASN A 733 57.85 -8.02 20.54
N TRP A 734 57.94 -8.07 21.88
CA TRP A 734 57.51 -6.98 22.76
C TRP A 734 58.27 -5.67 22.54
N ALA A 735 59.52 -5.72 22.08
CA ALA A 735 60.31 -4.55 21.75
C ALA A 735 59.74 -3.73 20.58
N LYS A 736 58.88 -4.32 19.75
CA LYS A 736 58.18 -3.68 18.63
C LYS A 736 56.67 -3.61 18.84
N ALA A 737 56.21 -3.81 20.07
CA ALA A 737 54.80 -3.60 20.40
C ALA A 737 54.49 -2.10 20.41
N ASN A 738 53.26 -1.76 20.06
CA ASN A 738 52.75 -0.40 20.19
C ASN A 738 51.54 -0.44 21.12
N ALA A 739 51.41 0.58 21.97
CA ALA A 739 50.34 0.66 22.94
C ALA A 739 49.84 2.11 23.12
N THR A 740 48.55 2.21 23.39
CA THR A 740 47.88 3.47 23.73
C THR A 740 47.11 3.29 25.04
N TYR A 741 46.82 4.40 25.69
CA TYR A 741 46.02 4.42 26.91
C TYR A 741 44.54 4.60 26.56
N VAL A 742 43.62 4.05 27.34
CA VAL A 742 42.17 4.19 27.14
C VAL A 742 41.51 4.63 28.44
N ARG A 743 41.13 5.89 28.55
CA ARG A 743 40.62 6.42 29.82
C ARG A 743 39.36 5.70 30.29
N GLY A 744 39.32 5.33 31.58
CA GLY A 744 38.11 4.87 32.25
C GLY A 744 37.60 3.51 31.76
N LEU A 745 38.45 2.73 31.07
CA LEU A 745 38.11 1.40 30.61
C LEU A 745 37.77 0.49 31.80
N GLN A 746 36.61 -0.16 31.75
CA GLN A 746 36.15 -1.06 32.80
C GLN A 746 36.02 -2.48 32.26
N TYR A 747 36.79 -3.40 32.82
CA TYR A 747 36.87 -4.78 32.31
C TYR A 747 37.05 -5.83 33.42
N THR A 748 36.86 -5.48 34.69
CA THR A 748 36.92 -6.41 35.83
C THR A 748 35.63 -6.34 36.64
N SER A 749 35.45 -7.25 37.60
CA SER A 749 34.31 -7.22 38.54
C SER A 749 32.95 -7.18 37.83
N SER A 750 32.76 -8.08 36.84
CA SER A 750 31.57 -8.16 35.98
C SER A 750 31.33 -6.99 35.03
N LYS A 751 32.28 -6.05 34.94
CA LYS A 751 32.28 -5.00 33.91
C LYS A 751 33.01 -5.50 32.67
N TYR A 752 32.50 -5.14 31.49
CA TYR A 752 32.99 -5.64 30.22
C TYR A 752 33.56 -4.52 29.36
N ALA A 753 34.76 -4.74 28.80
CA ALA A 753 35.29 -3.92 27.73
C ALA A 753 34.89 -4.51 26.38
N LYS A 754 34.33 -3.68 25.51
CA LYS A 754 33.97 -4.07 24.15
C LYS A 754 35.17 -3.86 23.24
N LEU A 755 35.71 -4.95 22.70
CA LEU A 755 36.84 -4.95 21.79
C LEU A 755 36.37 -5.28 20.38
N GLY A 756 36.96 -4.62 19.39
CA GLY A 756 36.75 -5.00 17.99
C GLY A 756 38.01 -4.86 17.16
N LEU A 757 38.13 -5.66 16.10
CA LEU A 757 39.27 -5.69 15.20
C LEU A 757 38.76 -5.69 13.76
N TYR A 758 39.02 -4.60 13.04
CA TYR A 758 38.86 -4.52 11.60
C TYR A 758 40.14 -4.97 10.91
N LYS A 759 40.00 -5.72 9.82
CA LYS A 759 41.07 -6.11 8.91
C LYS A 759 40.67 -5.74 7.49
N ASN A 760 41.59 -5.17 6.71
CA ASN A 760 41.49 -5.06 5.26
C ASN A 760 42.89 -5.15 4.63
N GLY A 761 43.21 -6.28 3.97
CA GLY A 761 44.56 -6.53 3.50
C GLY A 761 45.54 -6.53 4.69
N SER A 762 46.63 -5.78 4.63
CA SER A 762 47.60 -5.63 5.73
C SER A 762 47.19 -4.60 6.81
N ARG A 763 46.11 -3.84 6.60
CA ARG A 763 45.63 -2.83 7.55
C ARG A 763 44.78 -3.47 8.64
N PHE A 764 45.06 -3.11 9.88
CA PHE A 764 44.31 -3.50 11.06
C PHE A 764 43.90 -2.27 11.87
N ILE A 765 42.62 -2.20 12.25
CA ILE A 765 42.11 -1.17 13.16
C ILE A 765 41.53 -1.85 14.41
N PHE A 766 42.14 -1.58 15.55
CA PHE A 766 41.65 -2.04 16.84
C PHE A 766 40.74 -0.98 17.45
N THR A 767 39.57 -1.42 17.92
CA THR A 767 38.54 -0.56 18.50
C THR A 767 38.28 -0.97 19.94
N VAL A 768 38.07 0.01 20.80
CA VAL A 768 37.67 -0.18 22.20
C VAL A 768 36.43 0.66 22.47
N ASN A 769 35.38 0.05 23.00
CA ASN A 769 34.06 0.65 23.21
C ASN A 769 33.55 1.40 21.96
N GLY A 770 33.80 0.81 20.78
CA GLY A 770 33.37 1.34 19.49
C GLY A 770 34.15 2.54 18.96
N ASN A 771 35.33 2.86 19.51
CA ASN A 771 36.22 3.90 18.98
C ASN A 771 37.54 3.28 18.54
N ALA A 772 38.07 3.69 17.39
CA ALA A 772 39.39 3.25 16.93
C ALA A 772 40.50 3.80 17.83
N VAL A 773 41.31 2.91 18.38
CA VAL A 773 42.40 3.23 19.30
C VAL A 773 43.78 2.95 18.71
N LEU A 774 43.89 2.01 17.77
CA LEU A 774 45.11 1.69 17.04
C LEU A 774 44.76 1.43 15.57
N ASP A 775 45.53 2.00 14.65
CA ASP A 775 45.41 1.77 13.21
C ASP A 775 46.82 1.54 12.63
N THR A 776 47.04 0.38 12.04
CA THR A 776 48.36 -0.01 11.56
C THR A 776 48.31 -0.80 10.27
N SER A 777 49.22 -0.46 9.36
CA SER A 777 49.47 -1.16 8.09
C SER A 777 50.86 -1.81 8.04
N GLN A 778 51.63 -1.76 9.14
CA GLN A 778 53.04 -2.15 9.17
C GLN A 778 53.27 -3.67 8.98
N PHE A 779 52.22 -4.47 9.14
CA PHE A 779 52.28 -5.92 9.00
C PHE A 779 51.99 -6.33 7.55
N SER A 780 52.84 -5.90 6.61
CA SER A 780 52.68 -6.17 5.18
C SER A 780 52.67 -7.66 4.83
N GLN A 781 53.21 -8.52 5.69
CA GLN A 781 53.14 -9.98 5.57
C GLN A 781 51.76 -10.57 5.87
N PHE A 782 50.82 -9.81 6.45
CA PHE A 782 49.46 -10.25 6.78
C PHE A 782 48.42 -9.88 5.71
N THR A 783 48.76 -9.88 4.42
CA THR A 783 47.80 -9.59 3.33
C THR A 783 46.81 -10.73 3.05
N GLY A 784 47.18 -11.96 3.40
CA GLY A 784 46.37 -13.16 3.17
C GLY A 784 45.15 -13.31 4.08
N GLN A 785 44.43 -14.41 3.88
CA GLN A 785 43.30 -14.80 4.73
C GLN A 785 43.80 -15.30 6.09
N VAL A 786 43.17 -14.83 7.17
CA VAL A 786 43.59 -15.17 8.54
C VAL A 786 42.46 -15.79 9.33
N ASN A 787 42.84 -16.64 10.29
CA ASN A 787 41.95 -17.04 11.37
C ASN A 787 41.89 -15.92 12.41
N VAL A 788 40.75 -15.75 13.08
CA VAL A 788 40.56 -14.78 14.17
C VAL A 788 40.01 -15.49 15.40
N GLY A 789 40.39 -14.99 16.57
CA GLY A 789 39.98 -15.57 17.84
C GLY A 789 40.22 -14.63 19.00
N VAL A 790 40.11 -15.18 20.20
CA VAL A 790 40.49 -14.51 21.45
C VAL A 790 41.65 -15.25 22.08
N MET A 791 42.54 -14.51 22.74
CA MET A 791 43.74 -15.04 23.38
C MET A 791 43.96 -14.40 24.73
N VAL A 792 44.54 -15.17 25.64
CA VAL A 792 44.82 -14.78 27.02
C VAL A 792 46.18 -15.28 27.50
N PHE A 793 46.80 -14.53 28.39
CA PHE A 793 48.05 -14.83 29.07
C PHE A 793 47.80 -14.76 30.57
N ASN A 794 47.89 -15.91 31.25
CA ASN A 794 47.80 -16.00 32.71
C ASN A 794 46.58 -15.27 33.34
N LEU A 795 45.40 -15.31 32.71
CA LEU A 795 44.16 -14.75 33.29
C LEU A 795 43.00 -15.73 33.23
N ALA A 796 42.20 -15.73 34.29
CA ALA A 796 40.82 -16.16 34.21
C ALA A 796 40.00 -15.04 33.56
N TYR A 797 39.25 -15.33 32.51
CA TYR A 797 38.46 -14.34 31.79
C TYR A 797 37.17 -14.93 31.20
N ASN A 798 36.22 -14.04 30.91
CA ASN A 798 35.07 -14.34 30.09
C ASN A 798 35.05 -13.42 28.87
N ALA A 799 34.86 -13.99 27.68
CA ALA A 799 34.43 -13.27 26.50
C ALA A 799 32.98 -13.65 26.19
N LYS A 800 32.16 -12.67 25.84
CA LYS A 800 30.78 -12.86 25.42
C LYS A 800 30.51 -12.09 24.14
N ASN A 801 29.41 -12.45 23.47
CA ASN A 801 28.95 -11.79 22.25
C ASN A 801 30.04 -11.77 21.17
N CYS A 802 30.84 -12.83 21.10
CA CYS A 802 31.85 -12.95 20.09
C CYS A 802 31.19 -13.10 18.71
N GLY A 803 31.50 -12.20 17.80
CA GLY A 803 30.86 -12.13 16.50
C GLY A 803 31.77 -11.64 15.40
N ILE A 804 31.38 -11.92 14.16
CA ILE A 804 32.13 -11.50 12.99
C ILE A 804 31.22 -10.96 11.89
N VAL A 805 31.68 -9.89 11.25
CA VAL A 805 31.12 -9.34 10.02
C VAL A 805 32.09 -9.65 8.88
N LEU A 806 31.58 -10.21 7.79
CA LEU A 806 32.35 -10.56 6.59
C LEU A 806 31.85 -9.85 5.33
N SER A 807 30.58 -9.45 5.29
CA SER A 807 30.01 -8.73 4.15
C SER A 807 30.64 -7.35 4.03
N ASP A 808 31.25 -7.04 2.88
CA ASP A 808 31.87 -5.73 2.61
C ASP A 808 31.00 -4.53 2.98
N LYS A 809 29.68 -4.62 2.74
CA LYS A 809 28.76 -3.52 3.04
C LYS A 809 28.44 -3.41 4.53
N LEU A 810 28.29 -4.53 5.23
CA LEU A 810 28.20 -4.50 6.68
C LEU A 810 29.54 -4.04 7.28
N LEU A 811 30.68 -4.33 6.65
CA LEU A 811 31.99 -3.82 7.06
C LEU A 811 32.09 -2.31 6.91
N ASP A 812 31.67 -1.74 5.78
CA ASP A 812 31.63 -0.29 5.60
C ASP A 812 30.72 0.37 6.65
N ARG A 813 29.58 -0.26 6.94
CA ARG A 813 28.68 0.18 8.01
C ARG A 813 29.32 0.06 9.39
N MET A 814 30.07 -1.01 9.69
CA MET A 814 30.84 -1.13 10.93
C MET A 814 31.92 -0.05 11.00
N PHE A 815 32.61 0.21 9.88
CA PHE A 815 33.64 1.23 9.74
C PHE A 815 33.14 2.62 10.17
N THR A 816 31.95 3.00 9.69
CA THR A 816 31.28 4.24 10.05
C THR A 816 30.76 4.22 11.49
N THR A 817 29.99 3.19 11.87
CA THR A 817 29.32 3.13 13.19
C THR A 817 30.27 2.89 14.37
N ARG A 818 31.55 2.58 14.11
CA ARG A 818 32.61 2.41 15.12
C ARG A 818 33.70 3.48 15.00
N ASN A 819 33.39 4.61 14.35
CA ASN A 819 34.27 5.78 14.21
C ASN A 819 35.70 5.41 13.74
N MET A 820 35.81 4.46 12.80
CA MET A 820 37.12 3.95 12.35
C MET A 820 37.77 4.87 11.31
N ALA A 821 36.97 5.62 10.55
CA ALA A 821 37.45 6.58 9.57
C ALA A 821 38.19 7.75 10.21
N ASP A 822 39.32 8.13 9.61
CA ASP A 822 40.09 9.33 9.95
C ASP A 822 39.71 10.51 9.03
N ASP A 823 39.87 11.73 9.52
CA ASP A 823 39.64 12.95 8.72
C ASP A 823 40.73 13.21 7.67
N ILE A 824 41.87 12.53 7.78
CA ILE A 824 43.03 12.56 6.88
C ILE A 824 43.62 11.16 6.70
N VAL A 825 44.43 10.97 5.67
CA VAL A 825 45.25 9.77 5.52
C VAL A 825 46.58 9.98 6.25
N VAL A 826 46.81 9.26 7.35
CA VAL A 826 48.09 9.34 8.09
C VAL A 826 49.14 8.48 7.38
N ASP A 827 49.86 9.07 6.42
CA ASP A 827 50.88 8.39 5.61
C ASP A 827 52.22 9.14 5.52
N GLY A 828 52.30 10.35 6.08
CA GLY A 828 53.48 11.19 6.07
C GLY A 828 53.60 12.06 4.83
N ILE A 829 52.50 12.26 4.09
CA ILE A 829 52.39 13.14 2.93
C ILE A 829 51.32 14.20 3.22
N LEU A 830 51.67 15.49 3.08
CA LEU A 830 50.75 16.59 3.43
C LEU A 830 49.93 17.03 2.21
N ASP A 831 49.28 16.09 1.53
CA ASP A 831 48.45 16.36 0.34
C ASP A 831 46.93 16.33 0.61
N ASP A 832 46.51 15.95 1.82
CA ASP A 832 45.11 16.06 2.22
C ASP A 832 44.59 17.49 2.11
N ALA A 833 43.34 17.63 1.64
CA ALA A 833 42.66 18.93 1.54
C ALA A 833 42.58 19.67 2.89
N LYS A 834 42.68 18.97 4.02
CA LYS A 834 42.72 19.60 5.34
C LYS A 834 44.03 20.33 5.59
N TRP A 835 45.17 19.77 5.18
CA TRP A 835 46.48 20.40 5.36
C TRP A 835 46.71 21.57 4.40
N SER A 836 46.17 21.52 3.18
CA SER A 836 46.36 22.57 2.17
C SER A 836 45.63 23.90 2.45
N ASN A 837 44.70 23.91 3.41
CA ASN A 837 43.91 25.10 3.77
C ASN A 837 44.54 25.99 4.86
N TYR A 838 45.70 25.60 5.41
CA TYR A 838 46.36 26.38 6.47
C TYR A 838 47.01 27.64 5.90
N SER A 839 46.68 28.80 6.46
CA SER A 839 47.40 30.03 6.18
C SER A 839 48.76 30.02 6.88
N SER A 840 49.73 30.79 6.38
CA SER A 840 51.03 30.95 7.04
C SER A 840 50.94 31.43 8.49
N ASP A 841 49.86 32.13 8.85
CA ASP A 841 49.62 32.60 10.22
C ASP A 841 49.10 31.51 11.17
N SER A 842 48.67 30.37 10.64
CA SER A 842 48.20 29.20 11.41
C SER A 842 49.24 28.07 11.50
N ILE A 843 50.48 28.33 11.08
CA ILE A 843 51.59 27.38 11.11
C ILE A 843 52.55 27.77 12.23
N TYR A 844 52.74 26.87 13.18
CA TYR A 844 53.76 27.04 14.22
C TYR A 844 55.13 26.66 13.65
N SER A 845 56.14 27.50 13.82
CA SER A 845 57.48 27.23 13.29
C SER A 845 58.55 27.51 14.34
N SER A 846 59.61 26.71 14.35
CA SER A 846 60.78 26.91 15.20
C SER A 846 62.04 26.54 14.43
N TYR A 847 62.96 27.50 14.27
CA TYR A 847 64.21 27.33 13.53
C TYR A 847 65.42 27.79 14.33
N ALA A 848 66.56 27.18 14.06
CA ALA A 848 67.84 27.55 14.64
C ALA A 848 68.24 28.98 14.26
N THR A 849 68.82 29.72 15.19
CA THR A 849 69.22 31.12 14.99
C THR A 849 70.57 31.25 14.28
N ASP A 850 71.28 30.14 14.04
CA ASP A 850 72.59 30.09 13.39
C ASP A 850 72.53 30.19 11.85
N GLY A 851 71.34 30.35 11.27
CA GLY A 851 71.13 30.45 9.83
C GLY A 851 71.25 29.12 9.07
N SER A 852 71.34 27.98 9.78
CA SER A 852 71.44 26.65 9.15
C SER A 852 70.15 26.18 8.48
N GLY A 853 69.02 26.82 8.74
CA GLY A 853 67.70 26.41 8.26
C GLY A 853 67.17 25.13 8.91
N VAL A 854 67.86 24.62 9.94
CA VAL A 854 67.43 23.49 10.77
C VAL A 854 66.29 23.92 11.68
N GLY A 855 65.27 23.09 11.82
CA GLY A 855 64.05 23.40 12.58
C GLY A 855 62.83 22.66 12.05
N PHE A 856 61.64 23.10 12.43
CA PHE A 856 60.40 22.50 11.99
C PHE A 856 59.27 23.52 11.81
N LYS A 857 58.30 23.12 10.98
CA LYS A 857 56.94 23.66 10.96
C LYS A 857 56.00 22.61 11.51
N ALA A 858 54.93 23.03 12.16
CA ALA A 858 53.88 22.15 12.63
C ALA A 858 52.50 22.74 12.41
N MET A 859 51.56 21.85 12.10
CA MET A 859 50.14 22.12 11.92
C MET A 859 49.35 21.15 12.78
N ALA A 860 48.20 21.58 13.29
CA ALA A 860 47.34 20.72 14.07
C ALA A 860 45.88 21.17 13.98
N PHE A 861 44.94 20.22 14.02
CA PHE A 861 43.52 20.50 14.19
C PHE A 861 42.83 19.44 15.04
N MET A 862 41.66 19.82 15.56
CA MET A 862 40.71 18.91 16.18
C MET A 862 39.85 18.24 15.10
N GLY A 863 40.12 16.97 14.82
CA GLY A 863 39.32 16.14 13.93
C GLY A 863 38.07 15.57 14.62
N THR A 864 37.33 14.78 13.85
CA THR A 864 36.09 14.10 14.25
C THR A 864 36.34 13.01 15.29
N ASN A 865 37.41 12.21 15.13
CA ASN A 865 37.72 11.07 16.01
C ASN A 865 39.08 11.20 16.74
N ALA A 866 39.95 12.10 16.30
CA ALA A 866 41.31 12.29 16.81
C ALA A 866 41.76 13.75 16.70
N ILE A 867 42.83 14.07 17.42
CA ILE A 867 43.65 15.26 17.21
C ILE A 867 44.71 14.88 16.19
N TYR A 868 44.82 15.66 15.12
CA TYR A 868 45.81 15.44 14.08
C TYR A 868 46.92 16.48 14.18
N VAL A 869 48.16 16.02 14.07
CA VAL A 869 49.35 16.87 14.11
C VAL A 869 50.27 16.46 12.96
N ALA A 870 50.73 17.44 12.20
CA ALA A 870 51.70 17.27 11.13
C ALA A 870 52.94 18.11 11.40
N TYR A 871 54.11 17.60 11.01
CA TYR A 871 55.38 18.31 11.06
C TYR A 871 56.10 18.27 9.71
N GLU A 872 56.72 19.39 9.33
CA GLU A 872 57.76 19.45 8.29
C GLU A 872 59.08 19.84 8.95
N ILE A 873 60.02 18.90 9.03
CA ILE A 873 61.25 19.04 9.81
C ILE A 873 62.45 19.06 8.88
N THR A 874 63.34 20.03 9.09
CA THR A 874 64.67 20.09 8.49
C THR A 874 65.71 19.81 9.55
N SER A 875 66.52 18.77 9.39
CA SER A 875 67.52 18.32 10.38
C SER A 875 68.79 17.85 9.71
N LYS A 876 69.93 17.81 10.41
CA LYS A 876 71.18 17.21 9.91
C LYS A 876 71.20 15.69 10.11
N THR A 877 70.37 15.17 11.00
CA THR A 877 70.34 13.75 11.37
C THR A 877 68.93 13.14 11.26
N TYR A 878 68.87 11.86 10.89
CA TYR A 878 67.65 11.04 10.93
C TYR A 878 67.99 9.67 11.52
N VAL A 879 67.91 9.57 12.85
CA VAL A 879 68.32 8.37 13.59
C VAL A 879 67.12 7.44 13.81
N THR A 880 67.19 6.18 13.38
CA THR A 880 66.06 5.23 13.49
C THR A 880 66.43 3.89 14.11
N ASN A 881 67.64 3.70 14.62
CA ASN A 881 68.11 2.40 15.11
C ASN A 881 68.97 2.48 16.38
N ASN A 882 68.85 3.57 17.15
CA ASN A 882 69.55 3.71 18.41
C ASN A 882 68.91 2.80 19.48
N THR A 883 69.70 1.84 19.96
CA THR A 883 69.28 0.81 20.93
C THR A 883 69.52 1.20 22.39
N GLN A 884 70.21 2.32 22.66
CA GLN A 884 70.45 2.80 24.04
C GLN A 884 69.22 3.47 24.65
N GLY A 885 68.29 3.94 23.82
CA GLY A 885 67.02 4.52 24.25
C GLY A 885 66.16 4.97 23.08
N TRP A 886 64.85 4.72 23.14
CA TRP A 886 63.91 5.10 22.06
C TRP A 886 63.89 6.61 21.80
N TYR A 887 64.04 7.42 22.86
CA TYR A 887 64.04 8.89 22.83
C TYR A 887 65.26 9.50 22.11
N LEU A 888 66.30 8.70 21.85
CA LEU A 888 67.48 9.11 21.07
C LEU A 888 67.29 8.90 19.57
N ASN A 889 66.20 8.27 19.15
CA ASN A 889 65.79 8.19 17.75
C ASN A 889 65.00 9.44 17.37
N PHE A 890 64.89 9.69 16.07
CA PHE A 890 64.09 10.76 15.52
C PHE A 890 62.65 10.61 15.98
N ASN A 891 62.13 11.61 16.69
CA ASN A 891 60.80 11.55 17.27
C ASN A 891 60.17 12.93 17.41
N VAL A 892 58.84 12.94 17.47
CA VAL A 892 58.03 14.12 17.75
C VAL A 892 57.28 13.89 19.05
N GLU A 893 57.19 14.95 19.85
CA GLU A 893 56.48 14.95 21.12
C GLU A 893 55.38 16.00 21.06
N ILE A 894 54.20 15.58 21.48
CA ILE A 894 53.01 16.40 21.58
C ILE A 894 52.55 16.34 23.04
N LEU A 895 52.25 17.49 23.62
CA LEU A 895 51.77 17.60 25.00
C LEU A 895 50.30 17.97 24.95
N VAL A 896 49.45 17.07 25.47
CA VAL A 896 47.98 17.20 25.46
C VAL A 896 47.44 17.49 26.87
N PRO A 897 46.33 18.22 27.03
CA PRO A 897 45.77 18.52 28.35
C PRO A 897 45.36 17.25 29.12
N ASN A 898 45.48 17.29 30.44
CA ASN A 898 45.08 16.23 31.35
C ASN A 898 43.97 16.64 32.33
N SER A 899 43.56 15.71 33.20
CA SER A 899 42.43 15.88 34.14
C SER A 899 42.62 16.89 35.25
N LYS A 900 43.85 17.39 35.44
CA LYS A 900 44.22 18.35 36.48
C LYS A 900 44.54 19.73 35.93
N GLY A 901 44.44 19.94 34.62
CA GLY A 901 44.82 21.18 33.95
C GLY A 901 46.29 21.25 33.54
N ASP A 902 47.08 20.20 33.82
CA ASP A 902 48.45 20.03 33.35
C ASP A 902 48.47 19.37 31.96
N GLN A 903 49.65 19.11 31.39
CA GLN A 903 49.81 18.40 30.12
C GLN A 903 50.43 17.00 30.30
N VAL A 904 49.98 16.03 29.51
CA VAL A 904 50.50 14.66 29.40
C VAL A 904 51.21 14.50 28.07
N GLN A 905 52.36 13.82 28.13
CA GLN A 905 53.23 13.58 26.99
C GLN A 905 52.70 12.45 26.10
N THR A 906 52.55 12.72 24.81
CA THR A 906 52.30 11.74 23.74
C THR A 906 53.39 11.90 22.69
N TYR A 907 53.82 10.80 22.08
CA TYR A 907 54.96 10.86 21.17
C TYR A 907 54.89 9.80 20.09
N ALA A 908 55.56 10.08 18.97
CA ALA A 908 55.78 9.15 17.88
C ALA A 908 57.27 9.15 17.52
N VAL A 909 57.83 7.95 17.31
CA VAL A 909 59.25 7.74 17.05
C VAL A 909 59.40 7.02 15.71
N ALA A 910 60.36 7.46 14.89
CA ALA A 910 60.72 6.85 13.61
C ALA A 910 61.23 5.40 13.71
N TYR A 911 61.36 4.86 14.93
CA TYR A 911 61.65 3.45 15.22
C TYR A 911 60.39 2.58 15.38
N ASN A 912 59.24 3.05 14.92
CA ASN A 912 57.93 2.39 15.10
C ASN A 912 57.58 2.16 16.57
N VAL A 913 57.88 3.15 17.41
CA VAL A 913 57.40 3.24 18.80
C VAL A 913 56.50 4.46 18.92
N GLY A 914 55.31 4.27 19.49
CA GLY A 914 54.36 5.34 19.77
C GLY A 914 53.84 5.22 21.19
N HIS A 915 53.42 6.34 21.76
CA HIS A 915 52.76 6.41 23.05
C HIS A 915 51.55 7.30 22.96
N MET A 916 50.38 6.77 23.32
CA MET A 916 49.09 7.46 23.27
C MET A 916 48.63 7.92 21.88
N VAL A 917 49.23 7.36 20.82
CA VAL A 917 48.90 7.64 19.41
C VAL A 917 48.15 6.46 18.78
N LYS A 918 47.20 6.76 17.90
CA LYS A 918 46.42 5.77 17.12
C LYS A 918 47.20 5.30 15.91
N SER A 919 47.77 6.24 15.17
CA SER A 919 48.57 6.04 13.96
C SER A 919 49.57 7.18 13.80
N TYR A 920 50.68 6.91 13.13
CA TYR A 920 51.67 7.90 12.77
C TYR A 920 52.53 7.40 11.60
N ALA A 921 53.11 8.33 10.86
CA ALA A 921 54.00 8.04 9.74
C ALA A 921 55.17 9.02 9.71
N PHE A 922 56.34 8.53 9.30
CA PHE A 922 57.55 9.32 9.10
C PHE A 922 58.08 9.08 7.68
N ILE A 923 58.15 10.13 6.86
CA ILE A 923 58.80 10.09 5.55
C ILE A 923 59.99 11.03 5.58
N SER A 924 61.20 10.50 5.43
CA SER A 924 62.42 11.30 5.41
C SER A 924 63.18 11.17 4.10
N LYS A 925 63.60 12.31 3.55
CA LYS A 925 64.42 12.42 2.34
C LYS A 925 65.67 13.24 2.63
N LYS A 926 66.82 12.73 2.23
CA LYS A 926 68.09 13.47 2.33
C LYS A 926 68.24 14.42 1.14
N GLU A 927 68.47 15.70 1.42
CA GLU A 927 68.68 16.77 0.44
C GLU A 927 69.95 17.55 0.79
N GLY A 928 71.04 17.28 0.06
CA GLY A 928 72.35 17.86 0.37
C GLY A 928 72.86 17.43 1.76
N SER A 929 73.10 18.40 2.64
CA SER A 929 73.59 18.20 4.01
C SER A 929 72.48 18.04 5.06
N VAL A 930 71.20 18.09 4.67
CA VAL A 930 70.05 18.00 5.58
C VAL A 930 69.10 16.88 5.18
N TYR A 931 68.24 16.49 6.11
CA TYR A 931 67.08 15.63 5.95
C TYR A 931 65.82 16.49 6.02
N LYS A 932 64.93 16.30 5.06
CA LYS A 932 63.56 16.80 5.06
C LYS A 932 62.66 15.65 5.50
N THR A 933 62.09 15.77 6.69
CA THR A 933 61.23 14.75 7.27
C THR A 933 59.82 15.30 7.44
N VAL A 934 58.84 14.61 6.89
CA VAL A 934 57.42 14.85 7.15
C VAL A 934 56.94 13.83 8.17
N VAL A 935 56.16 14.29 9.14
CA VAL A 935 55.57 13.45 10.17
C VAL A 935 54.08 13.75 10.26
N GLU A 936 53.27 12.72 10.33
CA GLU A 936 51.85 12.83 10.68
C GLU A 936 51.55 11.96 11.88
N VAL A 937 50.69 12.45 12.78
CA VAL A 937 50.32 11.77 14.01
C VAL A 937 48.83 11.98 14.26
N ALA A 938 48.11 10.89 14.55
CA ALA A 938 46.74 10.93 15.06
C ALA A 938 46.69 10.49 16.53
N ILE A 939 46.15 11.35 17.38
CA ILE A 939 45.98 11.11 18.82
C ILE A 939 44.48 10.92 19.08
N PRO A 940 44.01 9.70 19.39
CA PRO A 940 42.58 9.45 19.54
C PRO A 940 42.08 10.10 20.83
N TYR A 941 40.91 10.76 20.82
CA TYR A 941 40.42 11.46 22.02
C TYR A 941 40.31 10.55 23.24
N ILE A 942 39.98 9.28 23.04
CA ILE A 942 39.85 8.28 24.11
C ILE A 942 41.18 7.97 24.83
N SER A 943 42.34 8.28 24.22
CA SER A 943 43.63 8.19 24.91
C SER A 943 43.94 9.41 25.75
N THR A 944 43.31 10.55 25.47
CA THR A 944 43.47 11.76 26.26
C THR A 944 42.70 11.62 27.59
N GLU A 945 43.31 11.99 28.70
CA GLU A 945 42.70 11.82 30.02
C GLU A 945 41.46 12.71 30.24
N THR A 946 41.14 13.62 29.33
CA THR A 946 40.05 14.61 29.48
C THR A 946 39.23 14.91 28.25
N LEU A 947 39.77 14.78 27.05
CA LEU A 947 39.15 15.34 25.86
C LEU A 947 38.14 14.38 25.24
N THR A 948 37.12 14.95 24.62
CA THR A 948 35.99 14.23 24.01
C THR A 948 35.82 14.54 22.53
N GLY A 949 36.56 15.53 22.00
CA GLY A 949 36.42 16.06 20.64
C GLY A 949 35.27 17.06 20.49
N LYS A 950 34.51 17.32 21.57
CA LYS A 950 33.41 18.30 21.60
C LYS A 950 33.86 19.69 22.04
N GLU A 951 35.09 19.81 22.52
CA GLU A 951 35.65 21.07 22.98
C GLU A 951 35.72 22.08 21.82
N ALA A 952 35.52 23.37 22.11
CA ALA A 952 35.64 24.41 21.08
C ALA A 952 37.10 24.61 20.63
N SER A 953 38.04 24.42 21.55
CA SER A 953 39.48 24.41 21.32
C SER A 953 40.21 23.67 22.44
N ILE A 954 41.47 23.30 22.19
CA ILE A 954 42.38 22.61 23.12
C ILE A 954 43.75 23.30 23.18
N LYS A 955 44.54 22.96 24.20
CA LYS A 955 45.90 23.48 24.40
C LYS A 955 46.95 22.42 24.06
N LEU A 956 47.78 22.64 23.04
CA LEU A 956 48.82 21.71 22.61
C LEU A 956 50.23 22.29 22.77
N GLY A 957 51.15 21.47 23.28
CA GLY A 957 52.59 21.71 23.16
C GLY A 957 53.17 20.84 22.05
N LEU A 958 54.10 21.38 21.24
CA LEU A 958 54.69 20.68 20.10
C LEU A 958 56.22 20.75 20.18
N ALA A 959 56.87 19.59 20.14
CA ALA A 959 58.31 19.45 20.21
C ALA A 959 58.81 18.40 19.21
N CYS A 960 60.08 18.51 18.83
CA CYS A 960 60.74 17.58 17.91
C CYS A 960 62.14 17.25 18.42
N ARG A 961 62.61 16.02 18.22
CA ARG A 961 63.99 15.63 18.46
C ARG A 961 64.49 14.76 17.30
N PRO A 962 65.41 15.23 16.44
CA PRO A 962 65.91 14.45 15.31
C PRO A 962 66.97 13.40 15.69
N GLY A 963 67.28 13.27 16.98
CA GLY A 963 68.27 12.35 17.52
C GLY A 963 69.16 13.05 18.56
N SER A 964 70.47 13.01 18.36
CA SER A 964 71.47 13.70 19.20
C SER A 964 71.85 15.08 18.66
N GLU A 965 71.08 15.63 17.73
CA GLU A 965 71.37 16.91 17.08
C GLU A 965 70.95 18.10 17.96
N VAL A 966 71.93 18.93 18.30
CA VAL A 966 71.72 20.16 19.08
C VAL A 966 71.74 21.36 18.12
N ALA A 967 70.67 22.15 18.12
CA ALA A 967 70.52 23.35 17.30
C ALA A 967 70.70 24.61 18.15
N ILE A 968 71.48 25.59 17.68
CA ILE A 968 71.75 26.84 18.41
C ILE A 968 70.51 27.74 18.35
N GLY A 969 70.03 28.19 19.51
CA GLY A 969 68.94 29.17 19.62
C GLY A 969 67.52 28.60 19.72
N ILE A 970 67.36 27.27 19.66
CA ILE A 970 66.11 26.58 19.99
C ILE A 970 66.21 26.18 21.48
N ASN A 971 65.54 26.92 22.39
CA ASN A 971 65.67 26.77 23.85
C ASN A 971 64.55 25.90 24.46
N GLY A 972 64.89 25.03 25.42
CA GLY A 972 63.98 24.65 26.52
C GLY A 972 63.82 23.15 26.82
N GLY A 973 64.72 22.61 27.64
CA GLY A 973 64.52 21.38 28.41
C GLY A 973 65.65 21.25 29.41
N THR A 974 65.46 20.64 30.57
CA THR A 974 66.52 20.48 31.59
C THR A 974 67.71 19.61 31.13
N ASP A 975 67.71 19.16 29.88
CA ASP A 975 68.85 18.77 29.06
C ASP A 975 68.59 19.32 27.64
N SER A 976 69.58 19.93 26.98
CA SER A 976 69.54 20.71 25.73
C SER A 976 69.13 19.97 24.43
N ASP A 977 68.25 18.98 24.51
CA ASP A 977 68.09 17.92 23.51
C ASP A 977 66.79 17.96 22.68
N TRP A 978 65.78 18.73 23.10
CA TRP A 978 64.48 18.82 22.42
C TRP A 978 64.31 20.16 21.73
N TRP A 979 63.90 20.13 20.47
CA TRP A 979 63.60 21.33 19.70
C TRP A 979 62.20 21.83 20.03
N THR A 980 62.17 22.94 20.75
CA THR A 980 60.97 23.67 21.11
C THR A 980 61.14 25.14 20.78
N GLY A 981 60.15 25.77 20.16
CA GLY A 981 60.14 27.22 19.94
C GLY A 981 59.65 28.00 21.17
N PRO A 982 59.36 29.31 21.04
CA PRO A 982 58.95 30.18 22.15
C PRO A 982 57.61 29.74 22.79
N ASN A 983 56.74 29.08 22.02
CA ASN A 983 55.60 28.34 22.55
C ASN A 983 56.04 26.97 23.09
N HIS A 984 56.65 26.97 24.28
CA HIS A 984 56.94 25.75 25.02
C HIS A 984 55.68 25.24 25.73
N ALA A 985 55.52 23.92 25.76
CA ALA A 985 54.34 23.23 26.27
C ALA A 985 53.92 23.66 27.69
N TYR A 986 54.87 23.84 28.60
CA TYR A 986 54.62 24.20 29.99
C TYR A 986 54.48 25.71 30.25
N ASN A 987 54.83 26.56 29.27
CA ASN A 987 54.85 28.02 29.47
C ASN A 987 53.80 28.75 28.63
N ASN A 988 53.61 28.38 27.35
CA ASN A 988 52.72 29.06 26.39
C ASN A 988 52.15 28.07 25.34
N PRO A 989 51.24 27.17 25.71
CA PRO A 989 50.70 26.17 24.78
C PRO A 989 49.80 26.78 23.70
N LEU A 990 49.87 26.21 22.50
CA LEU A 990 49.10 26.62 21.32
C LEU A 990 47.61 26.34 21.52
N THR A 991 46.75 27.26 21.12
CA THR A 991 45.30 27.02 21.04
C THR A 991 44.99 26.36 19.70
N VAL A 992 44.35 25.19 19.71
CA VAL A 992 44.00 24.42 18.50
C VAL A 992 42.50 24.17 18.47
N ASN A 993 41.86 24.39 17.33
CA ASN A 993 40.44 24.15 17.11
C ASN A 993 40.21 23.35 15.82
N LYS A 994 38.95 23.20 15.38
CA LYS A 994 38.58 22.44 14.18
C LYS A 994 39.12 23.02 12.87
N ASN A 995 39.49 24.30 12.86
CA ASN A 995 40.03 25.01 11.70
C ASN A 995 41.57 25.09 11.72
N GLY A 996 42.23 24.60 12.77
CA GLY A 996 43.69 24.63 12.87
C GLY A 996 44.21 25.27 14.17
N ILE A 997 45.50 25.63 14.16
CA ILE A 997 46.13 26.40 15.23
C ILE A 997 45.66 27.86 15.14
N ASP A 998 45.22 28.42 16.27
CA ASP A 998 44.85 29.83 16.37
C ASP A 998 46.09 30.71 16.29
N ALA A 999 46.15 31.53 15.24
CA ALA A 999 47.25 32.46 14.98
C ALA A 999 47.57 33.38 16.17
N SER A 1000 46.57 33.76 16.97
CA SER A 1000 46.76 34.62 18.15
C SER A 1000 47.52 33.93 19.29
N SER A 1001 47.62 32.61 19.26
CA SER A 1001 48.35 31.82 20.26
C SER A 1001 49.81 31.57 19.89
N ILE A 1002 50.23 31.90 18.66
CA ILE A 1002 51.61 31.72 18.18
C ILE A 1002 52.44 32.96 18.56
N ILE A 1003 53.49 32.74 19.34
CA ILE A 1003 54.53 33.74 19.63
C ILE A 1003 55.53 33.68 18.48
N LYS A 1004 55.58 34.75 17.68
CA LYS A 1004 56.44 34.86 16.49
C LYS A 1004 57.87 35.22 16.85
#